data_AF-A0A2R6P5E3-F1
#
_entry.id   AF-A0A2R6P5E3-F1
#
_cell.length_a   1.000
_cell.length_b   1.000
_cell.length_c   1.000
_cell.angle_alpha   90.00
_cell.angle_beta   90.00
_cell.angle_gamma   90.00
#
_symmetry.space_group_name_H-M   'P 1'
#
loop_
_entity.id
_entity.type
_entity.pdbx_description
1 polymer ?
#
loop_
_entity_poly.entity_id
_entity_poly.type
_entity_poly.pdbx_seq_one_letter_code
_entity_poly.pdbx_strand_id
1 'polypeptide(L)'
;MRSLDSTEDVIDIDEDKDFIAEEWIGKDKMFPPLTSIPSFILFAYEKAYAIPENLDHHLPSMDMTAAMFLHTQLPAQSPKPSFSKPETWFSMDDPCTDLSTLLSRPVPHPHMLEALENVSGQKWLDGAKSMKDRRYMNGRESFPLCSLKLWRKLQSLITTQVRWTSSTDWLAQQLAVVQATEDRLTFERSQAMLCALPYNGRVETRSVECKTLEFARFLGDSGEHAWLSQDLLDLAVDDLNQRRLADTSNNAEGILIGDLLLMQEIRRAAKGRGISKRLYKIGMQIQSGATKDIYQPTLVNKHWVAIHTNVNTGTIEYGDSLDEPQKYRPDADMASIQKWLGYFGVQMRVEGGSLSHGIQTDMDSCGVFALNTISHAVFASGLLKPECTAVARAEWFNTLVYRYLPHMQLLEPLGELKEATRQRRAMDLAFLCTSDAEHDEVAHPTCGQDRDQDAQQGLAGGIPAPKWDVVNNCDILPEPPSSDSLETYDIEHIPDRAISPLQSSSKGPVSHEPASQYPPKRLFALFEQCYHPEPNDGTKRRKLTGLGTYSMPERAEPAGTSKSARSDRDNRAAHEAGTLKISAKREETWRTGILAIDSRARFEENNVIKVICSKCRKWQKMGSVCCTSRFREHFNRCKGKLGDQRTMEEMKEQLGIMFKPLKSSKTDNIASKGLSGRVVTPVLEITCPGLTEKDDTRIQQYLRRTMAPGGGGRALVKLALERYGRKYSELDTEDREEIENAQADSHLWRNDFRRGRVYAWKCTRKVEVTGASHCSECDSVLKHRAFRRLIKRDPIDDKNLKYVNNKFRDPIMGEKYASTLGLRGILQPKSKLSPFLQLGLGIEDGTYKDNKLLGGLVYAHMIKADKTRRGVGMQNFQWGKASIGDYDRLLHIIYIESPKAYRQIAKYLPARSERSFQ
;
A
#
# COMPACT_ATOMS: atom_id res chain seq x y z
N MET A 1 0.96 54.94 -17.32
CA MET A 1 0.93 54.99 -18.81
C MET A 1 2.34 54.88 -19.37
N ARG A 2 2.78 53.66 -19.68
CA ARG A 2 3.64 53.27 -20.81
C ARG A 2 3.56 51.74 -20.86
N SER A 3 2.90 51.25 -21.92
CA SER A 3 2.61 49.84 -22.19
C SER A 3 3.90 49.09 -22.47
N LEU A 4 4.09 47.94 -21.83
CA LEU A 4 5.06 46.92 -22.22
C LEU A 4 4.26 45.75 -22.78
N ASP A 5 4.25 45.62 -24.11
CA ASP A 5 3.73 44.46 -24.81
C ASP A 5 4.63 43.26 -24.52
N SER A 6 4.16 42.36 -23.67
CA SER A 6 4.66 40.99 -23.60
C SER A 6 3.86 40.15 -24.58
N THR A 7 4.51 39.67 -25.64
CA THR A 7 3.99 38.58 -26.46
C THR A 7 4.04 37.30 -25.63
N GLU A 8 2.98 37.04 -24.87
CA GLU A 8 2.72 35.71 -24.32
C GLU A 8 2.40 34.78 -25.50
N ASP A 9 3.16 33.69 -25.61
CA ASP A 9 2.77 32.54 -26.43
C ASP A 9 1.46 32.01 -25.84
N VAL A 10 0.33 32.47 -26.41
CA VAL A 10 -1.00 31.94 -26.15
C VAL A 10 -0.95 30.46 -26.52
N ILE A 11 -0.92 29.60 -25.52
CA ILE A 11 -1.32 28.21 -25.70
C ILE A 11 -2.77 28.31 -26.18
N ASP A 12 -3.04 28.01 -27.45
CA ASP A 12 -4.40 27.74 -27.93
C ASP A 12 -4.94 26.62 -27.03
N ILE A 13 -5.65 27.02 -25.97
CA ILE A 13 -6.49 26.15 -25.19
C ILE A 13 -7.56 25.75 -26.20
N ASP A 14 -7.43 24.53 -26.74
CA ASP A 14 -8.36 23.90 -27.68
C ASP A 14 -9.76 24.45 -27.39
N GLU A 15 -10.31 25.24 -28.32
CA GLU A 15 -11.63 25.85 -28.19
C GLU A 15 -12.59 24.80 -27.62
N ASP A 16 -13.29 25.12 -26.54
CA ASP A 16 -14.19 24.23 -25.80
C ASP A 16 -15.22 23.62 -26.77
N LYS A 17 -14.87 22.47 -27.37
CA LYS A 17 -15.76 21.79 -28.30
C LYS A 17 -16.91 21.22 -27.48
N ASP A 18 -18.12 21.67 -27.77
CA ASP A 18 -19.32 21.06 -27.21
C ASP A 18 -19.38 19.57 -27.54
N PHE A 19 -19.87 18.76 -26.59
CA PHE A 19 -20.09 17.34 -26.83
C PHE A 19 -21.29 17.14 -27.78
N ILE A 20 -21.01 16.70 -29.01
CA ILE A 20 -22.03 16.37 -30.02
C ILE A 20 -22.40 14.88 -29.90
N ALA A 21 -23.55 14.58 -29.30
CA ALA A 21 -23.96 13.21 -29.00
C ALA A 21 -23.98 12.30 -30.24
N GLU A 22 -24.39 12.83 -31.39
CA GLU A 22 -24.49 12.12 -32.67
C GLU A 22 -23.13 11.66 -33.20
N GLU A 23 -22.03 12.32 -32.82
CA GLU A 23 -20.69 11.92 -33.22
C GLU A 23 -20.08 10.88 -32.28
N TRP A 24 -20.57 10.77 -31.05
CA TRP A 24 -19.91 10.01 -29.98
C TRP A 24 -20.68 8.77 -29.55
N ILE A 25 -22.00 8.89 -29.38
CA ILE A 25 -22.84 7.82 -28.84
C ILE A 25 -23.30 6.89 -29.98
N GLY A 26 -23.07 5.59 -29.80
CA GLY A 26 -23.40 4.55 -30.78
C GLY A 26 -22.53 4.57 -32.04
N LYS A 27 -21.34 5.19 -31.99
CA LYS A 27 -20.41 5.35 -33.12
C LYS A 27 -19.15 4.50 -33.02
N ASP A 28 -19.20 3.40 -32.26
CA ASP A 28 -18.07 2.49 -32.00
C ASP A 28 -16.80 3.20 -31.51
N LYS A 29 -16.97 4.34 -30.83
CA LYS A 29 -15.87 5.08 -30.22
C LYS A 29 -15.48 4.43 -28.89
N MET A 30 -14.18 4.41 -28.62
CA MET A 30 -13.65 3.93 -27.35
C MET A 30 -13.71 5.05 -26.30
N PHE A 31 -14.19 4.73 -25.11
CA PHE A 31 -14.15 5.65 -23.98
C PHE A 31 -12.67 5.85 -23.57
N PRO A 32 -12.16 7.09 -23.57
CA PRO A 32 -10.77 7.33 -23.24
C PRO A 32 -10.46 6.88 -21.80
N PRO A 33 -9.21 6.48 -21.51
CA PRO A 33 -8.78 6.24 -20.13
C PRO A 33 -9.03 7.48 -19.24
N LEU A 34 -9.39 7.27 -17.97
CA LEU A 34 -9.68 8.35 -16.99
C LEU A 34 -8.61 9.46 -16.93
N THR A 35 -7.35 9.14 -17.18
CA THR A 35 -6.22 10.09 -17.17
C THR A 35 -6.16 11.00 -18.40
N SER A 36 -6.98 10.75 -19.43
CA SER A 36 -6.91 11.39 -20.74
C SER A 36 -8.31 11.62 -21.33
N ILE A 37 -9.34 11.73 -20.49
CA ILE A 37 -10.70 12.03 -20.96
C ILE A 37 -10.74 13.52 -21.34
N PRO A 38 -11.10 13.86 -22.59
CA PRO A 38 -11.37 15.25 -22.96
C PRO A 38 -12.47 15.86 -22.07
N SER A 39 -12.28 17.11 -21.64
CA SER A 39 -13.17 17.82 -20.71
C SER A 39 -14.65 17.77 -21.14
N PHE A 40 -14.94 17.98 -22.42
CA PHE A 40 -16.30 17.96 -22.96
C PHE A 40 -16.98 16.59 -22.86
N ILE A 41 -16.23 15.49 -23.03
CA ILE A 41 -16.75 14.12 -22.83
C ILE A 41 -17.01 13.88 -21.34
N LEU A 42 -16.09 14.29 -20.48
CA LEU A 42 -16.23 14.15 -19.03
C LEU A 42 -17.47 14.89 -18.53
N PHE A 43 -17.67 16.14 -18.97
CA PHE A 43 -18.84 16.94 -18.60
C PHE A 43 -20.16 16.29 -19.07
N ALA A 44 -20.22 15.83 -20.33
CA ALA A 44 -21.39 15.15 -20.85
C ALA A 44 -21.68 13.83 -20.12
N TYR A 45 -20.63 13.06 -19.80
CA TYR A 45 -20.73 11.84 -18.98
C TYR A 45 -21.23 12.16 -17.57
N GLU A 46 -20.68 13.17 -16.90
CA GLU A 46 -21.09 13.57 -15.56
C GLU A 46 -22.55 14.03 -15.52
N LYS A 47 -22.99 14.77 -16.54
CA LYS A 47 -24.39 15.18 -16.74
C LYS A 47 -25.31 13.99 -16.95
N ALA A 48 -24.92 13.00 -17.76
CA ALA A 48 -25.73 11.80 -18.01
C ALA A 48 -25.92 10.94 -16.75
N TYR A 49 -24.96 10.98 -15.82
CA TYR A 49 -25.00 10.25 -14.56
C TYR A 49 -25.42 11.10 -13.35
N ALA A 50 -25.74 12.39 -13.53
CA ALA A 50 -26.11 13.28 -12.44
C ALA A 50 -27.40 12.81 -11.75
N ILE A 51 -27.39 12.80 -10.41
CA ILE A 51 -28.59 12.46 -9.62
C ILE A 51 -29.56 13.65 -9.70
N PRO A 52 -30.83 13.43 -10.08
CA PRO A 52 -31.85 14.48 -10.07
C PRO A 52 -31.99 15.17 -8.70
N GLU A 53 -32.10 16.49 -8.67
CA GLU A 53 -32.18 17.30 -7.43
C GLU A 53 -33.32 16.87 -6.52
N ASN A 54 -34.47 16.47 -7.08
CA ASN A 54 -35.62 15.99 -6.32
C ASN A 54 -35.32 14.74 -5.48
N LEU A 55 -34.37 13.91 -5.90
CA LEU A 55 -33.94 12.73 -5.13
C LEU A 55 -32.91 13.08 -4.07
N ASP A 56 -32.17 14.17 -4.23
CA ASP A 56 -31.16 14.58 -3.26
C ASP A 56 -31.82 14.96 -1.92
N HIS A 57 -33.04 15.53 -1.97
CA HIS A 57 -33.85 15.82 -0.79
C HIS A 57 -34.33 14.59 -0.03
N HIS A 58 -34.35 13.41 -0.66
CA HIS A 58 -34.67 12.14 0.02
C HIS A 58 -33.46 11.50 0.68
N LEU A 59 -32.25 12.01 0.45
CA LEU A 59 -31.03 11.53 1.07
C LEU A 59 -30.70 12.38 2.32
N PRO A 60 -30.03 11.81 3.33
CA PRO A 60 -29.62 12.55 4.51
C PRO A 60 -28.69 13.72 4.16
N SER A 61 -29.11 14.95 4.47
CA SER A 61 -28.27 16.15 4.32
C SER A 61 -26.98 16.02 5.13
N MET A 62 -25.82 16.44 4.58
CA MET A 62 -24.53 16.35 5.28
C MET A 62 -24.48 17.10 6.62
N ASP A 63 -25.36 18.09 6.79
CA ASP A 63 -25.51 18.88 8.02
C ASP A 63 -26.40 18.21 9.08
N MET A 64 -27.06 17.10 8.73
CA MET A 64 -27.82 16.29 9.70
C MET A 64 -26.88 15.79 10.79
N THR A 65 -27.32 15.85 12.05
CA THR A 65 -26.49 15.39 13.17
C THR A 65 -26.27 13.88 13.10
N ALA A 66 -25.16 13.39 13.66
CA ALA A 66 -24.84 11.97 13.68
C ALA A 66 -25.93 11.17 14.41
N ALA A 67 -26.51 11.69 15.49
CA ALA A 67 -27.63 11.05 16.17
C ALA A 67 -28.86 10.87 15.26
N MET A 68 -29.29 11.93 14.57
CA MET A 68 -30.42 11.83 13.63
C MET A 68 -30.11 10.91 12.45
N PHE A 69 -28.87 10.95 11.96
CA PHE A 69 -28.41 10.11 10.87
C PHE A 69 -28.39 8.62 11.24
N LEU A 70 -27.99 8.28 12.47
CA LEU A 70 -28.02 6.90 12.97
C LEU A 70 -29.44 6.34 13.03
N HIS A 71 -30.46 7.18 13.26
CA HIS A 71 -31.87 6.77 13.23
C HIS A 71 -32.48 6.78 11.83
N THR A 72 -31.76 7.29 10.81
CA THR A 72 -32.28 7.33 9.44
C THR A 72 -32.24 5.93 8.83
N GLN A 73 -33.39 5.46 8.32
CA GLN A 73 -33.48 4.18 7.65
C GLN A 73 -32.85 4.26 6.25
N LEU A 74 -31.73 3.57 6.07
CA LEU A 74 -31.08 3.39 4.77
C LEU A 74 -31.38 1.99 4.22
N PRO A 75 -31.41 1.82 2.88
CA PRO A 75 -31.52 0.50 2.29
C PRO A 75 -30.35 -0.40 2.72
N ALA A 76 -30.60 -1.68 2.96
CA ALA A 76 -29.56 -2.63 3.32
C ALA A 76 -28.52 -2.80 2.19
N GLN A 77 -27.26 -3.09 2.51
CA GLN A 77 -26.29 -3.50 1.50
C GLN A 77 -26.41 -4.99 1.19
N SER A 78 -26.36 -5.37 -0.09
CA SER A 78 -26.37 -6.78 -0.47
C SER A 78 -25.13 -7.50 0.07
N PRO A 79 -25.29 -8.59 0.85
CA PRO A 79 -24.17 -9.22 1.54
C PRO A 79 -23.27 -10.06 0.61
N LYS A 80 -23.72 -10.35 -0.61
CA LYS A 80 -23.01 -11.20 -1.57
C LYS A 80 -22.79 -10.48 -2.90
N PRO A 81 -21.60 -10.63 -3.51
CA PRO A 81 -21.39 -10.15 -4.86
C PRO A 81 -22.33 -10.86 -5.83
N SER A 82 -22.97 -10.10 -6.72
CA SER A 82 -23.70 -10.69 -7.84
C SER A 82 -22.69 -11.27 -8.84
N PHE A 83 -22.99 -12.44 -9.40
CA PHE A 83 -22.16 -13.08 -10.43
C PHE A 83 -22.57 -12.71 -11.86
N SER A 84 -23.50 -11.75 -12.02
CA SER A 84 -23.88 -11.26 -13.35
C SER A 84 -22.76 -10.43 -13.98
N LYS A 85 -22.59 -10.57 -15.30
CA LYS A 85 -21.63 -9.77 -16.08
C LYS A 85 -22.03 -8.28 -16.00
N PRO A 86 -21.14 -7.36 -15.61
CA PRO A 86 -21.45 -5.92 -15.46
C PRO A 86 -22.10 -5.31 -16.71
N GLU A 87 -21.67 -5.71 -17.91
CA GLU A 87 -22.17 -5.22 -19.19
C GLU A 87 -23.66 -5.49 -19.37
N THR A 88 -24.16 -6.59 -18.79
CA THR A 88 -25.57 -6.98 -18.91
C THR A 88 -26.50 -6.10 -18.08
N TRP A 89 -25.96 -5.23 -17.22
CA TRP A 89 -26.76 -4.26 -16.46
C TRP A 89 -27.08 -3.02 -17.26
N PHE A 90 -26.49 -2.81 -18.43
CA PHE A 90 -26.78 -1.65 -19.27
C PHE A 90 -27.77 -2.04 -20.37
N SER A 91 -28.65 -1.11 -20.74
CA SER A 91 -29.69 -1.33 -21.75
C SER A 91 -29.78 -0.15 -22.71
N MET A 92 -30.08 -0.44 -23.97
CA MET A 92 -30.39 0.58 -24.98
C MET A 92 -31.81 1.14 -24.83
N ASP A 93 -32.68 0.44 -24.10
CA ASP A 93 -34.05 0.87 -23.82
C ASP A 93 -34.07 2.13 -22.96
N ASP A 94 -35.05 3.01 -23.18
CA ASP A 94 -35.29 4.15 -22.30
C ASP A 94 -35.71 3.69 -20.89
N PRO A 95 -35.34 4.42 -19.82
CA PRO A 95 -35.69 4.03 -18.46
C PRO A 95 -37.21 4.02 -18.26
N CYS A 96 -37.73 2.94 -17.69
CA CYS A 96 -39.17 2.73 -17.46
C CYS A 96 -39.57 2.65 -15.98
N THR A 97 -38.61 2.80 -15.07
CA THR A 97 -38.82 2.65 -13.62
C THR A 97 -38.33 3.88 -12.88
N ASP A 98 -39.15 4.35 -11.93
CA ASP A 98 -38.82 5.51 -11.11
C ASP A 98 -37.67 5.22 -10.13
N LEU A 99 -36.77 6.20 -9.99
CA LEU A 99 -35.55 6.08 -9.17
C LEU A 99 -35.84 5.96 -7.67
N SER A 100 -36.97 6.48 -7.17
CA SER A 100 -37.33 6.36 -5.74
C SER A 100 -37.45 4.90 -5.30
N THR A 101 -37.78 4.00 -6.23
CA THR A 101 -37.79 2.55 -6.04
C THR A 101 -36.44 2.01 -5.54
N LEU A 102 -35.33 2.68 -5.85
CA LEU A 102 -33.99 2.28 -5.39
C LEU A 102 -33.74 2.61 -3.92
N LEU A 103 -34.48 3.56 -3.33
CA LEU A 103 -34.33 3.95 -1.93
C LEU A 103 -34.83 2.87 -0.95
N SER A 104 -35.78 2.04 -1.38
CA SER A 104 -36.31 0.90 -0.60
C SER A 104 -35.63 -0.43 -0.92
N ARG A 105 -34.74 -0.47 -1.92
CA ARG A 105 -34.08 -1.71 -2.37
C ARG A 105 -32.68 -1.84 -1.84
N PRO A 106 -32.24 -3.08 -1.52
CA PRO A 106 -30.87 -3.33 -1.17
C PRO A 106 -29.86 -2.80 -2.20
N VAL A 107 -28.87 -2.06 -1.73
CA VAL A 107 -27.77 -1.53 -2.56
C VAL A 107 -26.91 -2.69 -3.07
N PRO A 108 -26.47 -2.70 -4.34
CA PRO A 108 -25.54 -3.72 -4.82
C PRO A 108 -24.26 -3.79 -3.99
N HIS A 109 -23.64 -4.97 -3.95
CA HIS A 109 -22.38 -5.18 -3.25
C HIS A 109 -21.26 -4.27 -3.81
N PRO A 110 -20.32 -3.76 -2.99
CA PRO A 110 -19.28 -2.82 -3.44
C PRO A 110 -18.51 -3.21 -4.68
N HIS A 111 -18.04 -4.46 -4.72
CA HIS A 111 -17.32 -5.00 -5.88
C HIS A 111 -18.16 -4.98 -7.18
N MET A 112 -19.48 -5.14 -7.10
CA MET A 112 -20.34 -5.03 -8.28
C MET A 112 -20.47 -3.57 -8.73
N LEU A 113 -20.64 -2.63 -7.79
CA LEU A 113 -20.67 -1.19 -8.13
C LEU A 113 -19.35 -0.73 -8.76
N GLU A 114 -18.21 -1.26 -8.33
CA GLU A 114 -16.90 -1.00 -8.95
C GLU A 114 -16.81 -1.58 -10.36
N ALA A 115 -17.27 -2.83 -10.53
CA ALA A 115 -17.32 -3.45 -11.85
C ALA A 115 -18.25 -2.70 -12.82
N LEU A 116 -19.37 -2.15 -12.34
CA LEU A 116 -20.31 -1.34 -13.12
C LEU A 116 -19.71 0.01 -13.53
N GLU A 117 -19.02 0.71 -12.62
CA GLU A 117 -18.32 1.97 -12.94
C GLU A 117 -17.18 1.77 -13.94
N ASN A 118 -16.46 0.65 -13.85
CA ASN A 118 -15.36 0.37 -14.76
C ASN A 118 -15.82 0.17 -16.22
N VAL A 119 -17.09 -0.22 -16.43
CA VAL A 119 -17.65 -0.40 -17.79
C VAL A 119 -18.63 0.70 -18.19
N SER A 120 -19.04 1.59 -17.28
CA SER A 120 -20.12 2.55 -17.50
C SER A 120 -19.79 3.57 -18.60
N GLY A 121 -18.56 4.09 -18.64
CA GLY A 121 -18.12 5.03 -19.67
C GLY A 121 -18.22 4.45 -21.08
N GLN A 122 -17.74 3.22 -21.26
CA GLN A 122 -17.86 2.54 -22.55
C GLN A 122 -19.32 2.20 -22.88
N LYS A 123 -20.11 1.71 -21.91
CA LYS A 123 -21.52 1.37 -22.15
C LYS A 123 -22.36 2.59 -22.53
N TRP A 124 -22.08 3.74 -21.94
CA TRP A 124 -22.70 5.01 -22.32
C TRP A 124 -22.35 5.40 -23.76
N LEU A 125 -21.06 5.35 -24.16
CA LEU A 125 -20.67 5.59 -25.56
C LEU A 125 -21.20 4.53 -26.54
N ASP A 126 -21.39 3.29 -26.09
CA ASP A 126 -21.99 2.23 -26.91
C ASP A 126 -23.47 2.53 -27.21
N GLY A 127 -24.12 3.45 -26.49
CA GLY A 127 -25.52 3.83 -26.69
C GLY A 127 -26.47 3.46 -25.55
N ALA A 128 -25.96 2.96 -24.41
CA ALA A 128 -26.82 2.62 -23.29
C ALA A 128 -27.52 3.86 -22.74
N LYS A 129 -28.83 3.76 -22.54
CA LYS A 129 -29.70 4.83 -22.02
C LYS A 129 -30.18 4.57 -20.60
N SER A 130 -30.17 3.31 -20.17
CA SER A 130 -30.67 2.89 -18.87
C SER A 130 -29.88 1.73 -18.28
N MET A 131 -30.14 1.42 -17.01
CA MET A 131 -29.57 0.31 -16.28
C MET A 131 -30.66 -0.64 -15.76
N LYS A 132 -30.44 -1.95 -15.89
CA LYS A 132 -31.30 -3.02 -15.42
C LYS A 132 -30.70 -3.65 -14.17
N ASP A 133 -31.41 -3.56 -13.04
CA ASP A 133 -31.01 -4.28 -11.84
C ASP A 133 -31.34 -5.77 -11.98
N ARG A 134 -30.33 -6.56 -12.35
CA ARG A 134 -30.49 -8.00 -12.63
C ARG A 134 -30.87 -8.83 -11.41
N ARG A 135 -30.84 -8.25 -10.20
CA ARG A 135 -31.22 -8.94 -8.96
C ARG A 135 -32.74 -9.00 -8.78
N TYR A 136 -33.50 -8.16 -9.49
CA TYR A 136 -34.95 -8.03 -9.34
C TYR A 136 -35.68 -8.19 -10.67
N MET A 137 -36.91 -8.72 -10.60
CA MET A 137 -37.87 -8.82 -11.73
C MET A 137 -37.26 -9.34 -13.04
N ASN A 138 -36.28 -10.24 -12.98
CA ASN A 138 -35.51 -10.76 -14.12
C ASN A 138 -34.91 -9.67 -15.03
N GLY A 139 -34.64 -8.47 -14.50
CA GLY A 139 -34.13 -7.32 -15.25
C GLY A 139 -35.14 -6.69 -16.23
N ARG A 140 -36.45 -6.83 -15.97
CA ARG A 140 -37.49 -6.13 -16.74
C ARG A 140 -37.55 -4.64 -16.44
N GLU A 141 -37.20 -4.25 -15.22
CA GLU A 141 -37.14 -2.85 -14.80
C GLU A 141 -35.86 -2.20 -15.32
N SER A 142 -35.99 -0.97 -15.80
CA SER A 142 -34.87 -0.18 -16.29
C SER A 142 -34.89 1.21 -15.66
N PHE A 143 -33.77 1.61 -15.10
CA PHE A 143 -33.59 2.87 -14.40
C PHE A 143 -32.67 3.80 -15.18
N PRO A 144 -32.76 5.12 -15.01
CA PRO A 144 -31.81 6.06 -15.63
C PRO A 144 -30.34 5.73 -15.27
N LEU A 145 -29.38 6.12 -16.10
CA LEU A 145 -27.95 5.84 -15.86
C LEU A 145 -27.45 6.36 -14.49
N CYS A 146 -28.02 7.46 -13.99
CA CYS A 146 -27.68 8.04 -12.69
C CYS A 146 -27.97 7.12 -11.48
N SER A 147 -28.71 6.02 -11.68
CA SER A 147 -28.91 4.96 -10.67
C SER A 147 -27.60 4.44 -10.11
N LEU A 148 -26.54 4.37 -10.94
CA LEU A 148 -25.22 3.97 -10.49
C LEU A 148 -24.63 4.94 -9.47
N LYS A 149 -24.72 6.25 -9.73
CA LYS A 149 -24.27 7.29 -8.77
C LYS A 149 -25.15 7.30 -7.52
N LEU A 150 -26.46 7.08 -7.65
CA LEU A 150 -27.36 6.97 -6.49
C LEU A 150 -26.98 5.77 -5.60
N TRP A 151 -26.76 4.58 -6.16
CA TRP A 151 -26.31 3.42 -5.39
C TRP A 151 -24.96 3.66 -4.72
N ARG A 152 -24.03 4.36 -5.37
CA ARG A 152 -22.76 4.74 -4.75
C ARG A 152 -22.92 5.71 -3.60
N LYS A 153 -23.79 6.71 -3.75
CA LYS A 153 -24.11 7.64 -2.67
C LYS A 153 -24.75 6.91 -1.49
N LEU A 154 -25.72 6.02 -1.74
CA LEU A 154 -26.33 5.16 -0.70
C LEU A 154 -25.31 4.23 -0.03
N GLN A 155 -24.43 3.59 -0.80
CA GLN A 155 -23.33 2.79 -0.25
C GLN A 155 -22.42 3.61 0.67
N SER A 156 -22.07 4.83 0.25
CA SER A 156 -21.26 5.72 1.08
C SER A 156 -21.99 6.06 2.37
N LEU A 157 -23.29 6.37 2.31
CA LEU A 157 -24.11 6.66 3.50
C LEU A 157 -24.17 5.45 4.44
N ILE A 158 -24.41 4.24 3.93
CA ILE A 158 -24.41 3.00 4.73
C ILE A 158 -23.05 2.80 5.42
N THR A 159 -21.96 2.99 4.69
CA THR A 159 -20.60 2.87 5.26
C THR A 159 -20.37 3.91 6.35
N THR A 160 -20.82 5.15 6.13
CA THR A 160 -20.77 6.22 7.13
C THR A 160 -21.61 5.89 8.37
N GLN A 161 -22.80 5.31 8.19
CA GLN A 161 -23.68 4.91 9.29
C GLN A 161 -23.03 3.82 10.14
N VAL A 162 -22.44 2.80 9.49
CA VAL A 162 -21.68 1.73 10.18
C VAL A 162 -20.53 2.30 11.00
N ARG A 163 -19.79 3.30 10.48
CA ARG A 163 -18.69 3.94 11.22
C ARG A 163 -19.20 4.69 12.46
N TRP A 164 -20.26 5.50 12.31
CA TRP A 164 -20.84 6.20 13.46
C TRP A 164 -21.46 5.25 14.48
N THR A 165 -22.13 4.18 14.05
CA THR A 165 -22.65 3.14 14.96
C THR A 165 -21.52 2.53 15.77
N SER A 166 -20.41 2.18 15.11
CA SER A 166 -19.22 1.65 15.80
C SER A 166 -18.68 2.62 16.85
N SER A 167 -18.67 3.93 16.56
CA SER A 167 -18.24 4.95 17.54
C SER A 167 -19.19 5.11 18.72
N THR A 168 -20.51 5.04 18.48
CA THR A 168 -21.50 5.07 19.56
C THR A 168 -21.39 3.81 20.44
N ASP A 169 -21.25 2.64 19.83
CA ASP A 169 -21.08 1.37 20.55
C ASP A 169 -19.78 1.37 21.37
N TRP A 170 -18.70 1.89 20.80
CA TRP A 170 -17.42 2.05 21.49
C TRP A 170 -17.56 2.95 22.72
N LEU A 171 -18.19 4.14 22.58
CA LEU A 171 -18.42 5.04 23.71
C LEU A 171 -19.29 4.39 24.80
N ALA A 172 -20.33 3.66 24.41
CA ALA A 172 -21.19 2.95 25.36
C ALA A 172 -20.41 1.87 26.13
N GLN A 173 -19.51 1.14 25.47
CA GLN A 173 -18.63 0.17 26.10
C GLN A 173 -17.65 0.83 27.07
N GLN A 174 -17.02 1.95 26.70
CA GLN A 174 -16.12 2.68 27.59
C GLN A 174 -16.85 3.20 28.83
N LEU A 175 -18.04 3.77 28.67
CA LEU A 175 -18.88 4.26 29.77
C LEU A 175 -19.33 3.15 30.74
N ALA A 176 -19.42 1.90 30.27
CA ALA A 176 -19.77 0.75 31.10
C ALA A 176 -18.61 0.23 31.95
N VAL A 177 -17.36 0.42 31.52
CA VAL A 177 -16.16 -0.13 32.17
C VAL A 177 -15.42 0.92 33.01
N VAL A 178 -15.51 2.20 32.63
CA VAL A 178 -14.79 3.29 33.31
C VAL A 178 -15.26 3.49 34.75
N GLN A 179 -14.32 3.48 35.69
CA GLN A 179 -14.58 3.67 37.12
C GLN A 179 -14.24 5.09 37.58
N ALA A 180 -13.18 5.69 37.02
CA ALA A 180 -12.76 7.04 37.38
C ALA A 180 -13.81 8.06 36.91
N THR A 181 -14.28 8.90 37.84
CA THR A 181 -15.31 9.92 37.58
C THR A 181 -14.89 10.87 36.46
N GLU A 182 -13.61 11.24 36.38
CA GLU A 182 -13.13 12.19 35.38
C GLU A 182 -13.12 11.61 33.97
N ASP A 183 -12.61 10.39 33.81
CA ASP A 183 -12.62 9.67 32.53
C ASP A 183 -14.06 9.46 32.05
N ARG A 184 -14.97 9.14 32.98
CA ARG A 184 -16.40 9.03 32.69
C ARG A 184 -16.96 10.34 32.13
N LEU A 185 -16.66 11.48 32.73
CA LEU A 185 -17.08 12.80 32.23
C LEU A 185 -16.52 13.09 30.83
N THR A 186 -15.30 12.67 30.53
CA THR A 186 -14.70 12.78 29.19
C THR A 186 -15.49 11.97 28.15
N PHE A 187 -15.90 10.75 28.47
CA PHE A 187 -16.72 9.93 27.58
C PHE A 187 -18.16 10.46 27.45
N GLU A 188 -18.78 10.93 28.52
CA GLU A 188 -20.11 11.56 28.49
C GLU A 188 -20.10 12.82 27.63
N ARG A 189 -19.04 13.65 27.74
CA ARG A 189 -18.83 14.81 26.86
C ARG A 189 -18.69 14.39 25.39
N SER A 190 -17.94 13.31 25.12
CA SER A 190 -17.75 12.79 23.77
C SER A 190 -19.07 12.31 23.16
N GLN A 191 -19.90 11.64 23.96
CA GLN A 191 -21.23 11.21 23.54
C GLN A 191 -22.14 12.40 23.22
N ALA A 192 -22.16 13.41 24.09
CA ALA A 192 -22.94 14.63 23.86
C ALA A 192 -22.49 15.37 22.58
N MET A 193 -21.18 15.49 22.36
CA MET A 193 -20.63 16.09 21.16
C MET A 193 -20.95 15.29 19.90
N LEU A 194 -20.81 13.96 19.91
CA LEU A 194 -21.18 13.10 18.80
C LEU A 194 -22.64 13.30 18.41
N CYS A 195 -23.56 13.37 19.39
CA CYS A 195 -24.98 13.52 19.12
C CYS A 195 -25.36 14.81 18.38
N ALA A 196 -24.61 15.89 18.58
CA ALA A 196 -24.86 17.18 17.93
C ALA A 196 -23.96 17.45 16.71
N LEU A 197 -22.91 16.65 16.52
CA LEU A 197 -21.99 16.77 15.39
C LEU A 197 -22.69 16.46 14.06
N PRO A 198 -22.53 17.28 12.99
CA PRO A 198 -22.94 16.86 11.64
C PRO A 198 -22.30 15.53 11.27
N TYR A 199 -23.04 14.58 10.68
CA TYR A 199 -22.48 13.25 10.41
C TYR A 199 -21.37 13.26 9.35
N ASN A 200 -21.37 14.26 8.44
CA ASN A 200 -20.39 14.38 7.37
C ASN A 200 -20.15 15.84 6.92
N GLY A 201 -20.30 16.78 7.86
CA GLY A 201 -20.08 18.21 7.64
C GLY A 201 -18.62 18.53 7.30
N ARG A 202 -18.39 19.68 6.66
CA ARG A 202 -17.05 20.14 6.25
C ARG A 202 -16.32 20.77 7.45
N VAL A 203 -15.05 20.43 7.61
CA VAL A 203 -14.13 21.04 8.58
C VAL A 203 -12.99 21.65 7.77
N GLU A 204 -12.81 22.96 7.87
CA GLU A 204 -11.82 23.70 7.09
C GLU A 204 -10.99 24.61 7.99
N THR A 205 -9.67 24.47 7.90
CA THR A 205 -8.68 25.36 8.49
C THR A 205 -7.84 25.97 7.37
N ARG A 206 -6.78 26.73 7.71
CA ARG A 206 -5.87 27.26 6.70
C ARG A 206 -5.06 26.18 5.97
N SER A 207 -4.87 25.03 6.60
CA SER A 207 -3.98 23.95 6.13
C SER A 207 -4.71 22.64 5.88
N VAL A 208 -5.89 22.43 6.46
CA VAL A 208 -6.61 21.15 6.41
C VAL A 208 -8.05 21.37 5.96
N GLU A 209 -8.49 20.51 5.04
CA GLU A 209 -9.90 20.36 4.69
C GLU A 209 -10.28 18.89 4.85
N CYS A 210 -11.18 18.59 5.79
CA CYS A 210 -11.68 17.23 5.99
C CYS A 210 -13.19 17.23 6.32
N LYS A 211 -13.72 16.05 6.62
CA LYS A 211 -15.13 15.89 7.03
C LYS A 211 -15.22 15.49 8.49
N THR A 212 -16.33 15.82 9.15
CA THR A 212 -16.60 15.39 10.53
C THR A 212 -16.60 13.88 10.71
N LEU A 213 -16.92 13.12 9.66
CA LEU A 213 -16.78 11.64 9.65
C LEU A 213 -15.36 11.17 10.01
N GLU A 214 -14.32 11.95 9.69
CA GLU A 214 -12.96 11.56 10.06
C GLU A 214 -12.81 11.48 11.59
N PHE A 215 -13.53 12.29 12.36
CA PHE A 215 -13.45 12.33 13.82
C PHE A 215 -13.91 11.02 14.46
N ALA A 216 -14.73 10.22 13.77
CA ALA A 216 -15.09 8.87 14.21
C ALA A 216 -13.86 7.97 14.43
N ARG A 217 -12.72 8.27 13.81
CA ARG A 217 -11.46 7.51 13.99
C ARG A 217 -10.85 7.64 15.38
N PHE A 218 -11.19 8.69 16.13
CA PHE A 218 -10.82 8.77 17.53
C PHE A 218 -11.66 7.80 18.38
N LEU A 219 -12.93 7.62 18.02
CA LEU A 219 -13.90 6.85 18.79
C LEU A 219 -14.00 5.41 18.25
N GLY A 220 -12.94 4.62 18.38
CA GLY A 220 -12.88 3.24 17.90
C GLY A 220 -11.77 2.43 18.58
N ASP A 221 -11.95 1.12 18.64
CA ASP A 221 -11.06 0.19 19.36
C ASP A 221 -9.93 -0.38 18.50
N SER A 222 -10.16 -0.57 17.19
CA SER A 222 -9.14 -1.20 16.36
C SER A 222 -9.26 -1.00 14.84
N GLY A 223 -8.13 -1.26 14.17
CA GLY A 223 -8.05 -1.46 12.72
C GLY A 223 -8.03 -0.18 11.88
N GLU A 224 -8.38 -0.31 10.60
CA GLU A 224 -8.33 0.81 9.64
C GLU A 224 -9.24 1.98 10.03
N HIS A 225 -10.29 1.71 10.81
CA HIS A 225 -11.21 2.71 11.31
C HIS A 225 -10.68 3.49 12.51
N ALA A 226 -9.72 2.96 13.28
CA ALA A 226 -9.12 3.62 14.44
C ALA A 226 -7.78 4.33 14.09
N TRP A 227 -7.20 4.07 12.92
CA TRP A 227 -5.99 4.76 12.44
C TRP A 227 -6.29 6.23 12.15
N LEU A 228 -5.56 7.14 12.80
CA LEU A 228 -5.68 8.57 12.49
C LEU A 228 -5.22 8.85 11.06
N SER A 229 -6.06 9.57 10.31
CA SER A 229 -5.71 10.06 8.98
C SER A 229 -4.71 11.22 9.08
N GLN A 230 -4.05 11.51 7.97
CA GLN A 230 -3.15 12.67 7.86
C GLN A 230 -3.87 13.96 8.25
N ASP A 231 -5.11 14.15 7.78
CA ASP A 231 -5.89 15.36 8.06
C ASP A 231 -6.17 15.55 9.55
N LEU A 232 -6.53 14.48 10.28
CA LEU A 232 -6.73 14.56 11.74
C LEU A 232 -5.44 14.86 12.48
N LEU A 233 -4.32 14.28 12.03
CA LEU A 233 -3.01 14.57 12.61
C LEU A 233 -2.63 16.04 12.42
N ASP A 234 -2.86 16.58 11.22
CA ASP A 234 -2.58 17.99 10.92
C ASP A 234 -3.51 18.93 11.71
N LEU A 235 -4.78 18.57 11.94
CA LEU A 235 -5.67 19.31 12.85
C LEU A 235 -5.17 19.26 14.31
N ALA A 236 -4.72 18.10 14.78
CA ALA A 236 -4.18 17.97 16.13
C ALA A 236 -2.87 18.75 16.31
N VAL A 237 -1.99 18.75 15.29
CA VAL A 237 -0.78 19.57 15.27
C VAL A 237 -1.09 21.07 15.23
N ASP A 238 -2.12 21.49 14.49
CA ASP A 238 -2.58 22.88 14.52
C ASP A 238 -3.11 23.27 15.91
N ASP A 239 -3.85 22.39 16.59
CA ASP A 239 -4.28 22.62 17.97
C ASP A 239 -3.09 22.74 18.94
N LEU A 240 -2.09 21.85 18.84
CA LEU A 240 -0.85 21.96 19.63
C LEU A 240 -0.11 23.28 19.35
N ASN A 241 -0.07 23.73 18.09
CA ASN A 241 0.51 25.03 17.73
C ASN A 241 -0.26 26.20 18.36
N GLN A 242 -1.58 26.13 18.38
CA GLN A 242 -2.41 27.16 19.01
C GLN A 242 -2.18 27.20 20.53
N ARG A 243 -2.09 26.03 21.19
CA ARG A 243 -1.72 25.95 22.62
C ARG A 243 -0.37 26.57 22.89
N ARG A 244 0.65 26.24 22.07
CA ARG A 244 1.99 26.82 22.14
C ARG A 244 1.97 28.34 21.98
N LEU A 245 1.14 28.88 21.09
CA LEU A 245 1.01 30.32 20.89
C LEU A 245 0.25 31.02 22.04
N ALA A 246 -0.61 30.30 22.76
CA ALA A 246 -1.35 30.80 23.91
C ALA A 246 -0.54 30.68 25.23
N ASP A 247 0.45 29.80 25.28
CA ASP A 247 1.33 29.65 26.42
C ASP A 247 2.27 30.87 26.54
N THR A 248 2.05 31.66 27.59
CA THR A 248 2.86 32.84 27.91
C THR A 248 4.14 32.49 28.67
N SER A 249 4.38 31.22 29.00
CA SER A 249 5.63 30.79 29.61
C SER A 249 6.79 30.97 28.63
N ASN A 250 7.98 31.32 29.14
CA ASN A 250 9.19 31.43 28.32
C ASN A 250 9.60 30.08 27.67
N ASN A 251 8.97 28.97 28.05
CA ASN A 251 9.28 27.64 27.55
C ASN A 251 8.83 27.45 26.10
N ALA A 252 7.78 28.16 25.65
CA ALA A 252 7.26 28.05 24.28
C ALA A 252 8.06 28.88 23.25
N GLU A 253 8.97 29.75 23.69
CA GLU A 253 9.74 30.62 22.82
C GLU A 253 10.78 29.83 22.02
N GLY A 254 10.74 29.96 20.70
CA GLY A 254 11.65 29.26 19.79
C GLY A 254 11.26 27.82 19.45
N ILE A 255 10.11 27.34 19.93
CA ILE A 255 9.57 26.04 19.54
C ILE A 255 8.71 26.18 18.27
N LEU A 256 8.91 25.29 17.30
CA LEU A 256 8.06 25.10 16.12
C LEU A 256 7.45 23.70 16.13
N ILE A 257 6.13 23.59 16.02
CA ILE A 257 5.48 22.30 15.78
C ILE A 257 5.11 22.22 14.29
N GLY A 258 5.79 21.34 13.56
CA GLY A 258 5.65 21.16 12.11
C GLY A 258 4.48 20.24 11.75
N ASP A 259 3.68 20.65 10.78
CA ASP A 259 2.67 19.82 10.12
C ASP A 259 3.30 18.80 9.16
N LEU A 260 2.52 17.86 8.64
CA LEU A 260 3.01 16.85 7.69
C LEU A 260 3.44 17.46 6.37
N LEU A 261 2.87 18.61 5.98
CA LEU A 261 3.27 19.36 4.81
C LEU A 261 4.72 19.86 4.93
N LEU A 262 5.15 20.34 6.11
CA LEU A 262 6.53 20.76 6.35
C LEU A 262 7.51 19.62 6.07
N MET A 263 7.23 18.41 6.56
CA MET A 263 8.07 17.24 6.29
C MET A 263 8.12 16.91 4.78
N GLN A 264 7.00 17.03 4.07
CA GLN A 264 6.98 16.83 2.62
C GLN A 264 7.84 17.88 1.88
N GLU A 265 7.81 19.14 2.31
CA GLU A 265 8.67 20.20 1.78
C GLU A 265 10.15 19.92 2.05
N ILE A 266 10.51 19.49 3.27
CA ILE A 266 11.87 19.08 3.64
C ILE A 266 12.37 17.96 2.73
N ARG A 267 11.58 16.90 2.54
CA ARG A 267 11.91 15.78 1.63
C ARG A 267 12.14 16.25 0.19
N ARG A 268 11.36 17.22 -0.30
CA ARG A 268 11.53 17.79 -1.65
C ARG A 268 12.83 18.59 -1.76
N ALA A 269 13.13 19.44 -0.78
CA ALA A 269 14.36 20.21 -0.72
C ALA A 269 15.61 19.32 -0.63
N ALA A 270 15.56 18.27 0.20
CA ALA A 270 16.62 17.27 0.30
C ALA A 270 16.87 16.53 -1.02
N LYS A 271 15.84 16.35 -1.85
CA LYS A 271 15.97 15.76 -3.20
C LYS A 271 16.43 16.77 -4.28
N GLY A 272 16.74 18.01 -3.90
CA GLY A 272 17.19 19.06 -4.83
C GLY A 272 16.07 19.63 -5.70
N ARG A 273 14.80 19.47 -5.31
CA ARG A 273 13.63 19.97 -6.08
C ARG A 273 13.25 21.42 -5.72
N GLY A 274 14.21 22.22 -5.28
CA GLY A 274 14.00 23.58 -4.77
C GLY A 274 13.55 23.63 -3.30
N ILE A 275 13.72 24.80 -2.68
CA ILE A 275 13.27 25.12 -1.31
C ILE A 275 12.05 26.04 -1.43
N SER A 276 10.93 25.68 -0.78
CA SER A 276 9.73 26.52 -0.79
C SER A 276 9.96 27.83 -0.01
N LYS A 277 9.15 28.87 -0.27
CA LYS A 277 9.24 30.13 0.47
C LYS A 277 9.02 29.94 1.98
N ARG A 278 8.07 29.08 2.36
CA ARG A 278 7.79 28.70 3.76
C ARG A 278 9.03 28.06 4.39
N LEU A 279 9.56 27.02 3.75
CA LEU A 279 10.72 26.28 4.24
C LEU A 279 11.98 27.14 4.32
N TYR A 280 12.19 28.05 3.37
CA TYR A 280 13.28 29.02 3.40
C TYR A 280 13.17 29.98 4.58
N LYS A 281 11.96 30.52 4.83
CA LYS A 281 11.71 31.41 5.97
C LYS A 281 12.00 30.71 7.30
N ILE A 282 11.57 29.45 7.46
CA ILE A 282 11.87 28.64 8.65
C ILE A 282 13.38 28.44 8.77
N GLY A 283 14.08 28.09 7.70
CA GLY A 283 15.54 27.96 7.70
C GLY A 283 16.27 29.25 8.11
N MET A 284 15.77 30.42 7.69
CA MET A 284 16.30 31.71 8.14
C MET A 284 16.04 31.98 9.63
N GLN A 285 14.86 31.60 10.16
CA GLN A 285 14.56 31.71 11.59
C GLN A 285 15.46 30.81 12.44
N ILE A 286 15.77 29.61 11.95
CA ILE A 286 16.74 28.70 12.57
C ILE A 286 18.14 29.34 12.55
N GLN A 287 18.57 29.86 11.41
CA GLN A 287 19.88 30.51 11.27
C GLN A 287 20.02 31.74 12.18
N SER A 288 18.94 32.49 12.42
CA SER A 288 18.94 33.63 13.33
C SER A 288 18.78 33.25 14.81
N GLY A 289 18.61 31.96 15.14
CA GLY A 289 18.34 31.49 16.51
C GLY A 289 16.92 31.77 17.02
N ALA A 290 16.01 32.20 16.15
CA ALA A 290 14.60 32.45 16.49
C ALA A 290 13.79 31.15 16.59
N THR A 291 14.28 30.05 16.02
CA THR A 291 13.71 28.71 16.18
C THR A 291 14.82 27.77 16.64
N LYS A 292 14.63 27.18 17.82
CA LYS A 292 15.58 26.33 18.54
C LYS A 292 15.18 24.86 18.50
N ASP A 293 13.90 24.58 18.55
CA ASP A 293 13.37 23.22 18.64
C ASP A 293 12.26 23.04 17.60
N ILE A 294 12.29 21.92 16.88
CA ILE A 294 11.25 21.56 15.90
C ILE A 294 10.72 20.17 16.23
N TYR A 295 9.42 20.08 16.48
CA TYR A 295 8.70 18.83 16.70
C TYR A 295 7.77 18.57 15.54
N GLN A 296 7.74 17.37 14.97
CA GLN A 296 6.82 17.06 13.88
C GLN A 296 6.53 15.55 13.80
N PRO A 297 5.30 15.15 13.47
CA PRO A 297 5.01 13.76 13.17
C PRO A 297 5.55 13.38 11.78
N THR A 298 5.83 12.09 11.59
CA THR A 298 6.08 11.50 10.27
C THR A 298 5.50 10.09 10.17
N LEU A 299 5.27 9.62 8.95
CA LEU A 299 4.77 8.30 8.65
C LEU A 299 5.89 7.40 8.12
N VAL A 300 6.24 6.35 8.88
CA VAL A 300 7.23 5.33 8.50
C VAL A 300 6.54 3.99 8.37
N ASN A 301 6.52 3.40 7.17
CA ASN A 301 5.91 2.08 6.94
C ASN A 301 4.46 1.93 7.50
N LYS A 302 3.65 2.99 7.40
CA LYS A 302 2.28 3.10 7.95
C LYS A 302 2.19 3.23 9.48
N HIS A 303 3.27 3.61 10.13
CA HIS A 303 3.33 3.88 11.57
C HIS A 303 3.70 5.35 11.82
N TRP A 304 2.97 6.01 12.71
CA TRP A 304 3.22 7.42 13.06
C TRP A 304 4.31 7.51 14.13
N VAL A 305 5.30 8.37 13.89
CA VAL A 305 6.48 8.59 14.77
C VAL A 305 6.67 10.08 14.96
N ALA A 306 7.05 10.52 16.15
CA ALA A 306 7.41 11.91 16.41
C ALA A 306 8.92 12.12 16.19
N ILE A 307 9.30 13.20 15.52
CA ILE A 307 10.70 13.62 15.37
C ILE A 307 10.90 14.93 16.13
N HIS A 308 12.00 15.02 16.86
CA HIS A 308 12.50 16.23 17.49
C HIS A 308 13.84 16.63 16.88
N THR A 309 13.98 17.91 16.53
CA THR A 309 15.19 18.53 15.97
C THR A 309 15.60 19.67 16.89
N ASN A 310 16.66 19.47 17.67
CA ASN A 310 17.23 20.47 18.55
C ASN A 310 18.40 21.17 17.85
N VAL A 311 18.18 22.43 17.46
CA VAL A 311 19.15 23.25 16.72
C VAL A 311 20.31 23.66 17.62
N ASN A 312 20.08 23.86 18.91
CA ASN A 312 21.12 24.32 19.85
C ASN A 312 22.17 23.25 20.12
N THR A 313 21.73 22.01 20.35
CA THR A 313 22.62 20.87 20.54
C THR A 313 23.11 20.28 19.20
N GLY A 314 22.45 20.64 18.10
CA GLY A 314 22.71 20.08 16.78
C GLY A 314 22.31 18.60 16.73
N THR A 315 21.18 18.21 17.34
CA THR A 315 20.74 16.82 17.42
C THR A 315 19.37 16.58 16.80
N ILE A 316 19.16 15.38 16.26
CA ILE A 316 17.88 14.89 15.75
C ILE A 316 17.59 13.54 16.41
N GLU A 317 16.43 13.44 17.04
CA GLU A 317 15.95 12.25 17.72
C GLU A 317 14.49 11.96 17.34
N TYR A 318 14.02 10.76 17.65
CA TYR A 318 12.64 10.36 17.40
C TYR A 318 12.06 9.58 18.58
N GLY A 319 10.72 9.59 18.69
CA GLY A 319 9.95 8.80 19.64
C GLY A 319 9.01 7.87 18.88
N ASP A 320 9.20 6.57 19.06
CA ASP A 320 8.45 5.49 18.40
C ASP A 320 7.72 4.66 19.47
N SER A 321 6.40 4.76 19.52
CA SER A 321 5.61 4.09 20.55
C SER A 321 5.61 2.57 20.48
N LEU A 322 6.06 1.95 19.38
CA LEU A 322 6.15 0.49 19.33
C LEU A 322 7.43 -0.01 20.00
N ASP A 323 7.31 -1.10 20.77
CA ASP A 323 8.42 -1.83 21.39
C ASP A 323 9.24 -2.65 20.36
N GLU A 324 9.50 -2.05 19.19
CA GLU A 324 10.33 -2.59 18.11
C GLU A 324 11.29 -1.48 17.61
N PRO A 325 12.23 -1.00 18.46
CA PRO A 325 12.95 0.28 18.30
C PRO A 325 13.77 0.42 17.00
N GLN A 326 13.95 -0.66 16.24
CA GLN A 326 14.68 -0.65 14.97
C GLN A 326 13.79 -0.65 13.72
N LYS A 327 12.51 -1.02 13.83
CA LYS A 327 11.68 -1.32 12.65
C LYS A 327 11.09 -0.08 11.99
N TYR A 328 10.70 0.92 12.78
CA TYR A 328 10.04 2.13 12.27
C TYR A 328 10.90 3.38 12.41
N ARG A 329 12.23 3.20 12.37
CA ARG A 329 13.20 4.29 12.35
C ARG A 329 12.96 5.25 11.18
N PRO A 330 12.76 6.56 11.42
CA PRO A 330 12.57 7.55 10.37
C PRO A 330 13.90 7.99 9.72
N ASP A 331 14.83 7.07 9.44
CA ASP A 331 16.21 7.41 9.02
C ASP A 331 16.23 8.28 7.75
N ALA A 332 15.34 8.01 6.78
CA ALA A 332 15.24 8.79 5.55
C ALA A 332 14.76 10.24 5.78
N ASP A 333 13.89 10.45 6.77
CA ASP A 333 13.37 11.77 7.11
C ASP A 333 14.39 12.56 7.92
N MET A 334 15.03 11.92 8.90
CA MET A 334 16.13 12.53 9.65
C MET A 334 17.27 12.96 8.72
N ALA A 335 17.67 12.11 7.77
CA ALA A 335 18.66 12.47 6.75
C ALA A 335 18.20 13.65 5.85
N SER A 336 16.89 13.74 5.58
CA SER A 336 16.32 14.86 4.82
C SER A 336 16.38 16.17 5.62
N ILE A 337 16.11 16.12 6.92
CA ILE A 337 16.26 17.26 7.84
C ILE A 337 17.71 17.72 7.90
N GLN A 338 18.67 16.79 8.13
CA GLN A 338 20.11 17.11 8.14
C GLN A 338 20.54 17.83 6.87
N LYS A 339 20.12 17.32 5.71
CA LYS A 339 20.47 17.90 4.41
C LYS A 339 19.85 19.28 4.22
N TRP A 340 18.60 19.47 4.61
CA TRP A 340 17.92 20.75 4.51
C TRP A 340 18.59 21.81 5.40
N LEU A 341 18.84 21.49 6.67
CA LEU A 341 19.49 22.39 7.62
C LEU A 341 20.93 22.73 7.23
N GLY A 342 21.63 21.80 6.55
CA GLY A 342 22.94 22.05 5.96
C GLY A 342 22.97 23.22 4.95
N TYR A 343 21.85 23.53 4.26
CA TYR A 343 21.78 24.71 3.38
C TYR A 343 21.86 26.04 4.14
N PHE A 344 21.57 26.02 5.45
CA PHE A 344 21.61 27.19 6.33
C PHE A 344 22.84 27.18 7.25
N GLY A 345 23.81 26.30 6.97
CA GLY A 345 25.04 26.18 7.76
C GLY A 345 24.88 25.46 9.10
N VAL A 346 23.73 24.82 9.34
CA VAL A 346 23.46 24.09 10.59
C VAL A 346 23.84 22.62 10.41
N GLN A 347 24.74 22.13 11.26
CA GLN A 347 25.15 20.73 11.27
C GLN A 347 24.37 19.97 12.34
N MET A 348 23.87 18.79 11.97
CA MET A 348 23.00 18.00 12.82
C MET A 348 23.51 16.55 12.93
N ARG A 349 23.46 15.98 14.13
CA ARG A 349 23.77 14.58 14.46
C ARG A 349 22.47 13.82 14.76
N VAL A 350 22.34 12.60 14.26
CA VAL A 350 21.20 11.73 14.58
C VAL A 350 21.53 10.94 15.84
N GLU A 351 20.71 11.05 16.88
CA GLU A 351 20.88 10.36 18.18
C GLU A 351 19.99 9.12 18.32
N GLY A 352 19.01 8.95 17.43
CA GLY A 352 18.17 7.77 17.38
C GLY A 352 16.90 7.92 18.22
N GLY A 353 16.43 6.81 18.81
CA GLY A 353 15.17 6.72 19.55
C GLY A 353 15.25 7.22 20.99
N SER A 354 15.74 8.45 21.19
CA SER A 354 15.98 9.04 22.53
C SER A 354 14.89 9.99 23.01
N LEU A 355 13.94 10.37 22.16
CA LEU A 355 12.84 11.26 22.56
C LEU A 355 11.90 10.50 23.50
N SER A 356 11.64 11.02 24.70
CA SER A 356 10.71 10.42 25.66
C SER A 356 9.32 10.22 25.07
N HIS A 357 8.80 8.98 25.08
CA HIS A 357 7.51 8.61 24.52
C HIS A 357 6.83 7.51 25.35
N GLY A 358 5.51 7.40 25.24
CA GLY A 358 4.76 6.27 25.79
C GLY A 358 4.91 5.02 24.90
N ILE A 359 4.81 3.83 25.51
CA ILE A 359 4.80 2.56 24.79
C ILE A 359 3.35 2.21 24.45
N GLN A 360 3.05 1.92 23.19
CA GLN A 360 1.75 1.42 22.76
C GLN A 360 1.75 -0.10 22.72
N THR A 361 0.60 -0.71 23.04
CA THR A 361 0.39 -2.16 22.99
C THR A 361 -0.50 -2.59 21.82
N ASP A 362 -1.14 -1.65 21.15
CA ASP A 362 -1.98 -1.86 19.98
C ASP A 362 -1.25 -1.51 18.66
N MET A 363 -1.95 -1.68 17.55
CA MET A 363 -1.41 -1.44 16.20
C MET A 363 -1.97 -0.17 15.55
N ASP A 364 -2.77 0.63 16.27
CA ASP A 364 -3.61 1.69 15.70
C ASP A 364 -3.63 3.00 16.46
N SER A 365 -3.01 3.07 17.64
CA SER A 365 -2.91 4.29 18.44
C SER A 365 -1.64 5.10 18.20
N CYS A 366 -0.78 4.69 17.26
CA CYS A 366 0.48 5.38 16.96
C CYS A 366 0.33 6.87 16.70
N GLY A 367 -0.76 7.30 16.06
CA GLY A 367 -1.04 8.71 15.85
C GLY A 367 -1.27 9.47 17.17
N VAL A 368 -2.02 8.88 18.10
CA VAL A 368 -2.31 9.44 19.43
C VAL A 368 -1.04 9.49 20.28
N PHE A 369 -0.22 8.44 20.24
CA PHE A 369 1.06 8.41 20.95
C PHE A 369 2.08 9.40 20.38
N ALA A 370 2.16 9.56 19.06
CA ALA A 370 3.02 10.57 18.44
C ALA A 370 2.61 12.00 18.85
N LEU A 371 1.30 12.28 18.90
CA LEU A 371 0.78 13.56 19.40
C LEU A 371 1.07 13.76 20.88
N ASN A 372 0.89 12.74 21.72
CA ASN A 372 1.24 12.81 23.15
C ASN A 372 2.76 13.01 23.35
N THR A 373 3.61 12.37 22.54
CA THR A 373 5.06 12.55 22.59
C THR A 373 5.45 14.01 22.34
N ILE A 374 4.84 14.64 21.33
CA ILE A 374 5.04 16.07 21.05
C ILE A 374 4.47 16.93 22.19
N SER A 375 3.27 16.59 22.69
CA SER A 375 2.66 17.31 23.80
C SER A 375 3.52 17.25 25.08
N HIS A 376 4.07 16.09 25.42
CA HIS A 376 4.95 15.89 26.57
C HIS A 376 6.21 16.74 26.44
N ALA A 377 6.85 16.72 25.27
CA ALA A 377 8.09 17.47 25.06
C ALA A 377 7.87 18.99 25.08
N VAL A 378 6.72 19.49 24.60
CA VAL A 378 6.45 20.93 24.50
C VAL A 378 5.81 21.49 25.77
N PHE A 379 4.90 20.74 26.39
CA PHE A 379 4.05 21.23 27.50
C PHE A 379 4.35 20.54 28.84
N ALA A 380 5.31 19.61 28.90
CA ALA A 380 5.61 18.79 30.08
C ALA A 380 4.44 17.87 30.51
N SER A 381 3.50 17.59 29.62
CA SER A 381 2.37 16.71 29.92
C SER A 381 2.79 15.27 30.19
N GLY A 382 2.03 14.50 30.98
CA GLY A 382 2.32 13.07 31.21
C GLY A 382 2.47 12.22 29.94
N LEU A 383 3.39 11.27 29.95
CA LEU A 383 3.54 10.28 28.88
C LEU A 383 2.36 9.31 28.89
N LEU A 384 1.74 9.14 27.73
CA LEU A 384 0.55 8.29 27.59
C LEU A 384 0.88 6.83 27.93
N LYS A 385 0.14 6.28 28.88
CA LYS A 385 0.16 4.85 29.21
C LYS A 385 -0.86 4.08 28.35
N PRO A 386 -0.61 2.81 28.00
CA PRO A 386 -1.53 1.98 27.22
C PRO A 386 -2.98 2.00 27.73
N GLU A 387 -3.17 1.88 29.03
CA GLU A 387 -4.47 1.84 29.71
C GLU A 387 -5.27 3.14 29.58
N CYS A 388 -4.60 4.27 29.35
CA CYS A 388 -5.22 5.59 29.19
C CYS A 388 -5.54 5.94 27.73
N THR A 389 -5.22 5.06 26.78
CA THR A 389 -5.35 5.33 25.33
C THR A 389 -6.78 5.66 24.92
N ALA A 390 -7.78 4.97 25.49
CA ALA A 390 -9.19 5.22 25.19
C ALA A 390 -9.63 6.62 25.65
N VAL A 391 -9.20 7.04 26.84
CA VAL A 391 -9.48 8.38 27.38
C VAL A 391 -8.80 9.44 26.52
N ALA A 392 -7.52 9.27 26.20
CA ALA A 392 -6.77 10.20 25.35
C ALA A 392 -7.42 10.37 23.96
N ARG A 393 -7.92 9.29 23.37
CA ARG A 393 -8.70 9.31 22.12
C ARG A 393 -9.96 10.17 22.25
N ALA A 394 -10.75 9.96 23.29
CA ALA A 394 -11.96 10.74 23.58
C ALA A 394 -11.65 12.22 23.86
N GLU A 395 -10.54 12.52 24.53
CA GLU A 395 -10.08 13.90 24.76
C GLU A 395 -9.69 14.61 23.47
N TRP A 396 -8.95 13.95 22.58
CA TRP A 396 -8.62 14.50 21.28
C TRP A 396 -9.87 14.76 20.44
N PHE A 397 -10.83 13.83 20.45
CA PHE A 397 -12.14 14.04 19.82
C PHE A 397 -12.82 15.31 20.36
N ASN A 398 -12.98 15.41 21.68
CA ASN A 398 -13.62 16.55 22.34
C ASN A 398 -12.93 17.88 22.02
N THR A 399 -11.60 17.89 22.08
CA THR A 399 -10.76 19.05 21.81
C THR A 399 -11.00 19.56 20.40
N LEU A 400 -10.87 18.68 19.40
CA LEU A 400 -10.92 19.08 18.00
C LEU A 400 -12.34 19.47 17.59
N VAL A 401 -13.37 18.78 18.08
CA VAL A 401 -14.78 19.16 17.83
C VAL A 401 -15.04 20.56 18.39
N TYR A 402 -14.67 20.81 19.64
CA TYR A 402 -14.86 22.11 20.27
C TYR A 402 -14.08 23.24 19.56
N ARG A 403 -12.87 22.93 19.07
CA ARG A 403 -12.00 23.91 18.42
C ARG A 403 -12.48 24.30 17.03
N TYR A 404 -12.77 23.32 16.19
CA TYR A 404 -12.96 23.56 14.75
C TYR A 404 -14.43 23.62 14.32
N LEU A 405 -15.37 23.42 15.25
CA LEU A 405 -16.80 23.55 14.98
C LEU A 405 -17.43 24.58 15.94
N PRO A 406 -17.38 25.89 15.61
CA PRO A 406 -17.80 26.95 16.53
C PRO A 406 -19.24 26.84 17.03
N HIS A 407 -20.16 26.30 16.22
CA HIS A 407 -21.55 26.08 16.63
C HIS A 407 -21.67 25.08 17.80
N MET A 408 -20.71 24.16 17.95
CA MET A 408 -20.65 23.22 19.06
C MET A 408 -20.19 23.86 20.37
N GLN A 409 -19.56 25.04 20.33
CA GLN A 409 -19.14 25.76 21.54
C GLN A 409 -20.35 26.26 22.36
N LEU A 410 -21.51 26.40 21.72
CA LEU A 410 -22.76 26.82 22.36
C LEU A 410 -23.41 25.72 23.20
N LEU A 411 -22.98 24.46 23.03
CA LEU A 411 -23.54 23.30 23.73
C LEU A 411 -22.87 23.00 25.07
N GLU A 412 -21.91 23.83 25.52
CA GLU A 412 -21.37 23.66 26.87
C GLU A 412 -22.46 23.93 27.92
N PRO A 413 -22.67 23.00 28.88
CA PRO A 413 -23.58 23.22 29.99
C PRO A 413 -23.22 24.53 30.71
N LEU A 414 -24.10 25.52 30.56
CA LEU A 414 -24.06 26.82 31.23
C LEU A 414 -24.21 26.61 32.74
N GLY A 415 -23.11 26.41 33.47
CA GLY A 415 -23.18 26.38 34.93
C GLY A 415 -21.82 26.29 35.61
N GLU A 416 -21.26 25.08 35.67
CA GLU A 416 -20.17 24.80 36.63
C GLU A 416 -18.85 24.43 35.97
N LEU A 417 -18.86 24.00 34.70
CA LEU A 417 -17.65 23.58 34.01
C LEU A 417 -16.75 24.76 33.59
N LYS A 418 -17.23 26.01 33.59
CA LYS A 418 -16.48 27.15 33.06
C LYS A 418 -15.22 27.46 33.88
N GLU A 419 -15.26 27.34 35.20
CA GLU A 419 -14.10 27.64 36.06
C GLU A 419 -13.08 26.49 36.00
N ALA A 420 -13.55 25.23 36.07
CA ALA A 420 -12.72 24.05 35.89
C ALA A 420 -12.12 23.96 34.48
N THR A 421 -12.85 24.36 33.43
CA THR A 421 -12.36 24.38 32.04
C THR A 421 -11.41 25.54 31.79
N ARG A 422 -11.57 26.69 32.47
CA ARG A 422 -10.60 27.82 32.41
C ARG A 422 -9.30 27.48 33.12
N GLN A 423 -9.34 26.80 34.26
CA GLN A 423 -8.15 26.27 34.94
C GLN A 423 -7.52 25.09 34.16
N ARG A 424 -8.32 24.23 33.50
CA ARG A 424 -7.82 23.16 32.60
C ARG A 424 -7.19 23.67 31.30
N ARG A 425 -7.50 24.90 30.84
CA ARG A 425 -6.76 25.55 29.73
C ARG A 425 -5.30 25.85 30.07
N ALA A 426 -4.90 25.72 31.34
CA ALA A 426 -3.53 25.89 31.83
C ALA A 426 -2.90 24.61 32.42
N MET A 427 -3.57 23.45 32.40
CA MET A 427 -3.02 22.19 32.92
C MET A 427 -3.30 21.01 31.99
N ASP A 428 -2.24 20.65 31.26
CA ASP A 428 -1.63 19.32 31.22
C ASP A 428 -2.50 18.05 31.14
N LEU A 429 -2.22 17.27 30.08
CA LEU A 429 -2.38 15.81 29.99
C LEU A 429 -1.65 15.03 31.14
N ALA A 430 -1.04 15.72 32.13
CA ALA A 430 -0.38 15.12 33.30
C ALA A 430 -1.34 14.42 34.27
N PHE A 431 -2.63 14.75 34.26
CA PHE A 431 -3.58 14.18 35.22
C PHE A 431 -3.86 12.67 35.01
N LEU A 432 -3.81 12.17 33.78
CA LEU A 432 -4.04 10.75 33.48
C LEU A 432 -2.87 9.82 33.87
N CYS A 433 -1.78 10.38 34.43
CA CYS A 433 -0.56 9.62 34.71
C CYS A 433 -0.20 9.52 36.20
N THR A 434 -0.89 10.24 37.09
CA THR A 434 -0.63 10.27 38.54
C THR A 434 -1.65 9.45 39.32
N SER A 435 -1.59 8.14 39.19
CA SER A 435 -1.96 7.21 40.25
C SER A 435 -0.79 6.23 40.41
N ASP A 436 -0.37 5.97 41.63
CA ASP A 436 0.68 5.02 42.03
C ASP A 436 2.12 5.54 42.15
N ALA A 437 2.31 6.71 42.77
CA ALA A 437 3.62 7.07 43.32
C ALA A 437 3.48 7.60 44.75
N GLU A 438 3.10 6.73 45.69
CA GLU A 438 3.40 6.88 47.12
C GLU A 438 2.93 5.63 47.89
N HIS A 439 3.79 4.61 47.97
CA HIS A 439 3.88 3.67 49.10
C HIS A 439 5.09 2.76 48.93
N ASP A 440 6.26 3.26 49.33
CA ASP A 440 7.30 2.45 49.95
C ASP A 440 8.33 3.40 50.57
N GLU A 441 8.12 3.78 51.82
CA GLU A 441 9.24 3.97 52.76
C GLU A 441 8.74 3.91 54.22
N VAL A 442 9.40 3.04 54.97
CA VAL A 442 9.11 2.65 56.35
C VAL A 442 9.71 3.67 57.32
N ALA A 443 8.90 4.26 58.20
CA ALA A 443 9.27 4.58 59.58
C ALA A 443 8.05 4.98 60.44
N HIS A 444 7.69 4.15 61.42
CA HIS A 444 7.08 4.59 62.69
C HIS A 444 8.20 5.16 63.59
N PRO A 445 7.96 5.99 64.64
CA PRO A 445 6.77 5.95 65.51
C PRO A 445 6.29 7.29 66.13
N THR A 446 5.28 7.16 67.00
CA THR A 446 4.87 7.98 68.17
C THR A 446 3.62 8.89 68.08
N CYS A 447 2.54 8.35 68.67
CA CYS A 447 1.82 8.83 69.87
C CYS A 447 1.30 10.28 69.97
N GLY A 448 -0.02 10.40 70.22
CA GLY A 448 -0.73 11.57 70.78
C GLY A 448 -2.11 11.72 70.13
N GLN A 449 -3.20 11.12 70.66
CA GLN A 449 -4.12 11.72 71.64
C GLN A 449 -4.39 13.22 71.40
N ASP A 450 -5.56 13.60 70.86
CA ASP A 450 -6.69 14.07 71.66
C ASP A 450 -7.87 14.63 70.81
N ARG A 451 -9.08 14.30 71.31
CA ARG A 451 -10.30 15.13 71.43
C ARG A 451 -11.09 15.62 70.21
N ASP A 452 -12.25 15.00 70.07
CA ASP A 452 -13.58 15.53 70.42
C ASP A 452 -14.06 16.90 69.90
N GLN A 453 -15.25 16.79 69.28
CA GLN A 453 -16.48 17.57 69.50
C GLN A 453 -16.86 18.73 68.57
N ASP A 454 -18.10 18.55 68.08
CA ASP A 454 -19.18 19.51 67.88
C ASP A 454 -19.05 20.59 66.80
N ALA A 455 -19.95 20.56 65.81
CA ALA A 455 -21.29 21.13 65.98
C ALA A 455 -22.06 21.15 64.66
N GLN A 456 -23.34 20.75 64.76
CA GLN A 456 -24.39 21.00 63.81
C GLN A 456 -24.60 22.51 63.59
N GLN A 457 -24.93 22.92 62.36
CA GLN A 457 -26.07 23.80 62.05
C GLN A 457 -26.24 23.91 60.54
N GLY A 458 -27.44 23.56 60.07
CA GLY A 458 -27.80 23.60 58.65
C GLY A 458 -28.18 24.99 58.16
N LEU A 459 -28.50 25.07 56.87
CA LEU A 459 -29.61 25.87 56.33
C LEU A 459 -29.90 25.43 54.89
N ALA A 460 -31.19 25.40 54.60
CA ALA A 460 -31.83 24.90 53.40
C ALA A 460 -31.71 25.87 52.21
N GLY A 461 -31.81 25.32 51.00
CA GLY A 461 -31.94 26.10 49.77
C GLY A 461 -32.02 25.21 48.53
N GLY A 462 -33.13 24.48 48.38
CA GLY A 462 -33.40 23.67 47.18
C GLY A 462 -33.88 24.52 46.01
N ILE A 463 -33.30 24.32 44.83
CA ILE A 463 -33.82 24.74 43.53
C ILE A 463 -34.11 23.47 42.72
N PRO A 464 -35.31 23.29 42.13
CA PRO A 464 -35.65 22.07 41.42
C PRO A 464 -35.05 22.05 40.00
N ALA A 465 -34.46 20.92 39.62
CA ALA A 465 -34.03 20.63 38.27
C ALA A 465 -35.24 20.45 37.31
N PRO A 466 -35.13 20.84 36.03
CA PRO A 466 -36.21 20.69 35.07
C PRO A 466 -36.34 19.22 34.62
N LYS A 467 -37.54 18.66 34.79
CA LYS A 467 -37.94 17.37 34.21
C LYS A 467 -38.06 17.52 32.69
N TRP A 468 -37.37 16.65 31.96
CA TRP A 468 -37.60 16.43 30.54
C TRP A 468 -38.59 15.27 30.42
N ASP A 469 -39.78 15.54 29.88
CA ASP A 469 -40.77 14.52 29.57
C ASP A 469 -40.29 13.71 28.36
N VAL A 470 -39.88 12.47 28.62
CA VAL A 470 -39.68 11.44 27.59
C VAL A 470 -41.06 10.97 27.16
N VAL A 471 -41.45 11.31 25.93
CA VAL A 471 -42.63 10.77 25.26
C VAL A 471 -42.36 9.30 24.95
N ASN A 472 -42.86 8.42 25.82
CA ASN A 472 -42.98 6.98 25.57
C ASN A 472 -44.21 6.74 24.69
N ASN A 473 -43.97 6.52 23.38
CA ASN A 473 -44.93 5.85 22.50
C ASN A 473 -44.28 4.55 22.00
N CYS A 474 -44.57 3.45 22.69
CA CYS A 474 -44.37 2.09 22.20
C CYS A 474 -45.75 1.46 22.01
N ASP A 475 -46.19 1.37 20.76
CA ASP A 475 -47.34 0.57 20.37
C ASP A 475 -46.95 -0.92 20.34
N ILE A 476 -47.56 -1.66 21.26
CA ILE A 476 -48.18 -3.00 21.13
C ILE A 476 -47.63 -3.90 20.01
N LEU A 477 -46.90 -4.95 20.39
CA LEU A 477 -46.77 -6.20 19.62
C LEU A 477 -47.42 -7.35 20.41
N PRO A 478 -48.03 -8.34 19.72
CA PRO A 478 -48.86 -9.37 20.36
C PRO A 478 -48.05 -10.53 20.96
N GLU A 479 -48.56 -11.07 22.07
CA GLU A 479 -48.02 -12.22 22.79
C GLU A 479 -48.03 -13.52 21.96
N PRO A 480 -47.05 -14.44 22.16
CA PRO A 480 -47.10 -15.78 21.60
C PRO A 480 -47.99 -16.70 22.45
N PRO A 481 -48.59 -17.75 21.85
CA PRO A 481 -49.55 -18.61 22.54
C PRO A 481 -48.86 -19.57 23.51
N SER A 482 -49.55 -19.79 24.63
CA SER A 482 -49.27 -20.81 25.65
C SER A 482 -49.33 -22.23 25.07
N SER A 483 -48.38 -23.07 25.45
CA SER A 483 -48.44 -24.52 25.23
C SER A 483 -48.44 -25.25 26.57
N ASP A 484 -49.58 -25.85 26.87
CA ASP A 484 -49.79 -26.78 27.99
C ASP A 484 -49.31 -28.20 27.64
N SER A 485 -48.70 -28.82 28.66
CA SER A 485 -48.86 -30.23 29.10
C SER A 485 -48.15 -31.42 28.39
N LEU A 486 -47.70 -32.35 29.29
CA LEU A 486 -47.32 -33.77 29.14
C LEU A 486 -45.89 -34.06 28.62
N GLU A 487 -45.04 -34.92 29.20
CA GLU A 487 -45.21 -36.06 30.13
C GLU A 487 -43.86 -36.36 30.81
N THR A 488 -43.88 -36.67 32.10
CA THR A 488 -42.74 -37.22 32.87
C THR A 488 -42.71 -38.75 32.76
N TYR A 489 -41.54 -39.32 32.44
CA TYR A 489 -41.25 -40.73 32.66
C TYR A 489 -39.94 -40.89 33.44
N ASP A 490 -40.06 -41.47 34.63
CA ASP A 490 -39.00 -41.99 35.49
C ASP A 490 -38.38 -43.26 34.91
N ILE A 491 -37.04 -43.40 34.98
CA ILE A 491 -36.34 -44.68 35.25
C ILE A 491 -34.99 -44.38 35.96
N GLU A 492 -35.02 -44.46 37.29
CA GLU A 492 -34.19 -45.31 38.18
C GLU A 492 -32.70 -45.68 37.92
N HIS A 493 -31.92 -45.53 39.01
CA HIS A 493 -30.83 -46.38 39.57
C HIS A 493 -29.33 -46.25 39.11
N ILE A 494 -28.53 -45.50 39.91
CA ILE A 494 -27.38 -45.90 40.81
C ILE A 494 -26.22 -46.81 40.24
N PRO A 495 -24.92 -46.77 40.70
CA PRO A 495 -24.21 -45.94 41.69
C PRO A 495 -22.83 -45.34 41.29
N ASP A 496 -22.44 -44.38 42.14
CA ASP A 496 -21.12 -44.00 42.66
C ASP A 496 -19.89 -44.92 42.48
N ARG A 497 -18.74 -44.28 42.27
CA ARG A 497 -17.53 -44.61 43.05
C ARG A 497 -16.61 -43.40 43.28
N ALA A 498 -16.49 -43.11 44.57
CA ALA A 498 -15.48 -42.39 45.35
C ALA A 498 -14.06 -42.25 44.75
N ILE A 499 -13.37 -41.16 45.08
CA ILE A 499 -12.39 -41.10 46.19
C ILE A 499 -12.01 -39.64 46.49
N SER A 500 -12.02 -39.36 47.79
CA SER A 500 -11.71 -38.13 48.50
C SER A 500 -10.21 -37.76 48.56
N PRO A 501 -9.87 -36.57 49.09
CA PRO A 501 -8.66 -35.80 48.81
C PRO A 501 -7.59 -35.94 49.90
N LEU A 502 -6.41 -35.34 49.72
CA LEU A 502 -5.62 -34.82 50.84
C LEU A 502 -4.50 -33.84 50.43
N GLN A 503 -4.21 -33.00 51.43
CA GLN A 503 -3.45 -31.75 51.45
C GLN A 503 -1.92 -31.96 51.49
N SER A 504 -1.19 -30.88 51.17
CA SER A 504 -0.26 -30.17 52.08
C SER A 504 1.15 -29.86 51.51
N SER A 505 1.53 -28.58 51.70
CA SER A 505 2.83 -28.05 52.16
C SER A 505 4.14 -28.52 51.52
N SER A 506 4.95 -27.58 51.02
CA SER A 506 6.24 -27.18 51.63
C SER A 506 7.05 -26.18 50.78
N LYS A 507 8.00 -25.51 51.46
CA LYS A 507 8.79 -24.33 51.08
C LYS A 507 10.14 -24.68 50.40
N GLY A 508 10.51 -23.91 49.35
CA GLY A 508 11.87 -23.47 48.89
C GLY A 508 13.00 -24.49 48.61
N PRO A 509 14.21 -24.09 48.13
CA PRO A 509 14.65 -22.82 47.50
C PRO A 509 15.51 -22.96 46.20
N VAL A 510 15.69 -21.84 45.49
CA VAL A 510 16.84 -21.36 44.64
C VAL A 510 17.74 -22.37 43.89
N SER A 511 17.85 -22.23 42.55
CA SER A 511 19.15 -22.15 41.82
C SER A 511 19.04 -21.94 40.29
N HIS A 512 19.86 -20.99 39.81
CA HIS A 512 20.60 -20.88 38.54
C HIS A 512 19.94 -21.12 37.16
N GLU A 513 19.96 -20.07 36.34
CA GLU A 513 20.00 -20.09 34.87
C GLU A 513 21.19 -20.93 34.33
N PRO A 514 21.06 -21.51 33.12
CA PRO A 514 21.74 -20.87 31.99
C PRO A 514 20.95 -20.85 30.67
N ALA A 515 21.05 -19.69 30.00
CA ALA A 515 21.19 -19.47 28.55
C ALA A 515 20.59 -20.53 27.59
N SER A 516 19.38 -20.26 27.11
CA SER A 516 18.78 -21.00 25.99
C SER A 516 19.16 -20.38 24.65
N GLN A 517 20.19 -20.93 24.00
CA GLN A 517 20.44 -20.76 22.57
C GLN A 517 19.35 -21.47 21.76
N TYR A 518 18.41 -20.71 21.17
CA TYR A 518 17.58 -21.21 20.08
C TYR A 518 18.05 -20.58 18.75
N PRO A 519 18.31 -21.37 17.70
CA PRO A 519 18.57 -20.81 16.37
C PRO A 519 17.27 -20.22 15.79
N PRO A 520 17.36 -19.22 14.89
CA PRO A 520 16.18 -18.59 14.33
C PRO A 520 15.35 -19.60 13.53
N LYS A 521 14.05 -19.65 13.87
CA LYS A 521 13.04 -20.51 13.25
C LYS A 521 12.96 -20.21 11.74
N ARG A 522 13.24 -21.22 10.92
CA ARG A 522 13.08 -21.17 9.46
C ARG A 522 11.59 -21.12 9.10
N LEU A 523 11.23 -20.16 8.25
CA LEU A 523 9.91 -20.08 7.59
C LEU A 523 9.83 -21.18 6.51
N PHE A 524 8.76 -21.98 6.56
CA PHE A 524 8.34 -23.06 5.62
C PHE A 524 8.79 -24.52 5.93
N ALA A 525 7.97 -25.24 6.72
CA ALA A 525 8.04 -26.71 6.90
C ALA A 525 7.21 -27.51 5.88
N LEU A 526 6.55 -26.84 4.91
CA LEU A 526 5.57 -27.43 3.99
C LEU A 526 6.14 -28.48 3.00
N PHE A 527 7.46 -28.67 2.95
CA PHE A 527 8.12 -29.59 2.00
C PHE A 527 9.20 -30.49 2.62
N GLU A 528 9.38 -30.51 3.95
CA GLU A 528 10.43 -31.31 4.61
C GLU A 528 9.93 -32.67 5.15
N GLN A 529 8.62 -32.94 5.24
CA GLN A 529 8.09 -34.08 6.00
C GLN A 529 7.75 -35.37 5.22
N CYS A 530 8.17 -35.53 3.97
CA CYS A 530 7.95 -36.80 3.25
C CYS A 530 9.20 -37.27 2.50
N TYR A 531 10.30 -37.56 3.21
CA TYR A 531 11.28 -38.55 2.76
C TYR A 531 12.31 -38.93 3.85
N HIS A 532 12.26 -40.16 4.36
CA HIS A 532 13.43 -40.87 4.87
C HIS A 532 13.82 -41.89 3.79
N PRO A 533 15.01 -41.81 3.15
CA PRO A 533 15.48 -42.90 2.32
C PRO A 533 15.96 -44.03 3.23
N GLU A 534 15.42 -45.23 3.05
CA GLU A 534 16.04 -46.45 3.57
C GLU A 534 17.43 -46.67 2.95
N PRO A 535 18.36 -47.30 3.69
CA PRO A 535 19.70 -47.57 3.20
C PRO A 535 19.65 -48.75 2.24
N ASN A 536 19.80 -48.50 0.94
CA ASN A 536 19.97 -49.58 -0.02
C ASN A 536 21.44 -49.79 -0.35
N ASP A 537 21.81 -51.04 -0.15
CA ASP A 537 23.13 -51.62 -0.22
C ASP A 537 23.69 -51.61 -1.64
N GLY A 538 25.01 -51.61 -1.74
CA GLY A 538 25.72 -51.33 -2.98
C GLY A 538 25.51 -52.38 -4.08
N THR A 539 25.51 -51.92 -5.34
CA THR A 539 26.10 -52.71 -6.44
C THR A 539 26.69 -51.79 -7.52
N LYS A 540 27.98 -52.04 -7.77
CA LYS A 540 28.82 -51.44 -8.81
C LYS A 540 28.24 -51.76 -10.20
N ARG A 541 28.19 -50.76 -11.10
CA ARG A 541 28.10 -51.03 -12.54
C ARG A 541 29.13 -50.23 -13.33
N ARG A 542 30.18 -50.96 -13.74
CA ARG A 542 31.21 -50.62 -14.74
C ARG A 542 30.57 -50.19 -16.07
N LYS A 543 31.10 -49.14 -16.70
CA LYS A 543 31.09 -48.91 -18.16
C LYS A 543 32.47 -48.36 -18.54
N LEU A 544 33.37 -49.24 -18.97
CA LEU A 544 33.76 -49.48 -20.38
C LEU A 544 34.30 -48.23 -21.08
N THR A 545 35.63 -48.17 -21.09
CA THR A 545 36.53 -47.35 -21.91
C THR A 545 36.51 -47.82 -23.37
N GLY A 546 36.29 -46.91 -24.30
CA GLY A 546 36.60 -47.08 -25.73
C GLY A 546 37.74 -46.15 -26.12
N LEU A 547 38.82 -46.73 -26.67
CA LEU A 547 40.01 -46.06 -27.16
C LEU A 547 39.70 -45.15 -28.37
N GLY A 548 40.32 -43.96 -28.39
CA GLY A 548 40.43 -43.08 -29.54
C GLY A 548 41.74 -42.30 -29.45
N THR A 549 42.57 -42.44 -30.48
CA THR A 549 44.00 -42.11 -30.62
C THR A 549 44.39 -40.64 -30.43
N TYR A 550 45.58 -40.47 -29.85
CA TYR A 550 46.37 -39.22 -29.67
C TYR A 550 46.83 -38.60 -31.00
N SER A 551 46.78 -37.26 -31.09
CA SER A 551 47.61 -36.45 -31.99
C SER A 551 48.24 -35.27 -31.22
N MET A 552 49.54 -35.06 -31.42
CA MET A 552 50.45 -34.13 -30.73
C MET A 552 50.09 -32.62 -30.89
N PRO A 553 50.62 -31.74 -30.01
CA PRO A 553 50.24 -30.33 -29.93
C PRO A 553 51.02 -29.45 -30.92
N GLU A 554 50.30 -28.57 -31.60
CA GLU A 554 50.83 -27.54 -32.51
C GLU A 554 51.22 -26.27 -31.73
N ARG A 555 52.38 -25.70 -32.06
CA ARG A 555 53.02 -24.56 -31.37
C ARG A 555 52.16 -23.29 -31.46
N ALA A 556 52.00 -22.59 -30.34
CA ALA A 556 51.33 -21.29 -30.28
C ALA A 556 52.14 -20.21 -31.02
N GLU A 557 51.55 -19.63 -32.07
CA GLU A 557 52.09 -18.43 -32.72
C GLU A 557 51.94 -17.19 -31.80
N PRO A 558 52.89 -16.23 -31.85
CA PRO A 558 52.84 -15.01 -31.04
C PRO A 558 51.65 -14.11 -31.44
N ALA A 559 50.89 -13.66 -30.44
CA ALA A 559 49.75 -12.78 -30.61
C ALA A 559 50.14 -11.45 -31.31
N GLY A 560 49.43 -11.09 -32.39
CA GLY A 560 49.59 -9.80 -33.09
C GLY A 560 49.95 -9.86 -34.58
N THR A 561 49.91 -11.04 -35.20
CA THR A 561 50.20 -11.25 -36.64
C THR A 561 49.00 -11.00 -37.56
N SER A 562 47.81 -10.68 -37.03
CA SER A 562 46.64 -10.48 -37.88
C SER A 562 46.83 -9.34 -38.87
N LYS A 563 46.29 -9.52 -40.08
CA LYS A 563 46.33 -8.49 -41.15
C LYS A 563 45.77 -7.14 -40.66
N SER A 564 44.77 -7.16 -39.79
CA SER A 564 44.19 -5.96 -39.18
C SER A 564 45.14 -5.26 -38.20
N ALA A 565 45.89 -6.00 -37.38
CA ALA A 565 46.87 -5.42 -36.46
C ALA A 565 48.06 -4.80 -37.21
N ARG A 566 48.50 -5.39 -38.33
CA ARG A 566 49.53 -4.81 -39.21
C ARG A 566 49.04 -3.53 -39.87
N SER A 567 47.87 -3.57 -40.52
CA SER A 567 47.27 -2.39 -41.15
C SER A 567 47.06 -1.23 -40.17
N ASP A 568 46.70 -1.53 -38.91
CA ASP A 568 46.53 -0.50 -37.89
C ASP A 568 47.85 0.15 -37.44
N ARG A 569 48.95 -0.62 -37.40
CA ARG A 569 50.29 -0.08 -37.17
C ARG A 569 50.75 0.78 -38.34
N ASP A 570 50.54 0.31 -39.56
CA ASP A 570 50.92 1.03 -40.78
C ASP A 570 50.17 2.36 -40.89
N ASN A 571 48.87 2.37 -40.59
CA ASN A 571 48.06 3.60 -40.56
C ASN A 571 48.52 4.58 -39.47
N ARG A 572 48.94 4.09 -38.30
CA ARG A 572 49.49 4.95 -37.24
C ARG A 572 50.84 5.54 -37.64
N ALA A 573 51.74 4.73 -38.20
CA ALA A 573 53.03 5.17 -38.70
C ALA A 573 52.86 6.21 -39.82
N ALA A 574 51.94 5.98 -40.76
CA ALA A 574 51.64 6.93 -41.83
C ALA A 574 51.00 8.25 -41.32
N HIS A 575 50.18 8.21 -40.27
CA HIS A 575 49.64 9.42 -39.65
C HIS A 575 50.74 10.21 -38.92
N GLU A 576 51.61 9.54 -38.16
CA GLU A 576 52.74 10.17 -37.46
C GLU A 576 53.77 10.75 -38.45
N ALA A 577 53.95 10.13 -39.62
CA ALA A 577 54.76 10.65 -40.71
C ALA A 577 54.07 11.75 -41.56
N GLY A 578 52.79 12.06 -41.31
CA GLY A 578 52.01 13.02 -42.10
C GLY A 578 51.67 12.56 -43.53
N THR A 579 51.98 11.32 -43.89
CA THR A 579 51.77 10.76 -45.25
C THR A 579 50.39 10.12 -45.43
N LEU A 580 49.59 10.02 -44.37
CA LEU A 580 48.29 9.36 -44.41
C LEU A 580 47.24 10.24 -45.09
N LYS A 581 46.87 9.88 -46.33
CA LYS A 581 45.74 10.49 -47.05
C LYS A 581 44.42 9.88 -46.58
N ILE A 582 43.66 10.63 -45.79
CA ILE A 582 42.31 10.22 -45.36
C ILE A 582 41.30 10.89 -46.27
N SER A 583 40.35 10.11 -46.80
CA SER A 583 39.25 10.67 -47.58
C SER A 583 38.35 11.54 -46.68
N ALA A 584 37.94 12.71 -47.15
CA ALA A 584 37.05 13.62 -46.42
C ALA A 584 35.81 12.92 -45.83
N LYS A 585 35.19 12.00 -46.60
CA LYS A 585 34.03 11.19 -46.16
C LYS A 585 34.32 10.33 -44.92
N ARG A 586 35.52 9.78 -44.80
CA ARG A 586 35.94 8.93 -43.67
C ARG A 586 36.20 9.77 -42.41
N GLU A 587 36.77 10.95 -42.58
CA GLU A 587 36.94 11.92 -41.49
C GLU A 587 35.57 12.43 -41.00
N GLU A 588 34.68 12.80 -41.91
CA GLU A 588 33.33 13.25 -41.59
C GLU A 588 32.55 12.18 -40.80
N THR A 589 32.56 10.93 -41.28
CA THR A 589 31.93 9.80 -40.58
C THR A 589 32.48 9.62 -39.16
N TRP A 590 33.78 9.80 -38.97
CA TRP A 590 34.41 9.73 -37.66
C TRP A 590 33.99 10.90 -36.76
N ARG A 591 33.99 12.14 -37.26
CA ARG A 591 33.54 13.33 -36.52
C ARG A 591 32.08 13.18 -36.10
N THR A 592 31.20 12.76 -36.99
CA THR A 592 29.79 12.46 -36.67
C THR A 592 29.68 11.37 -35.61
N GLY A 593 30.49 10.32 -35.70
CA GLY A 593 30.51 9.24 -34.71
C GLY A 593 31.00 9.68 -33.32
N ILE A 594 31.91 10.64 -33.24
CA ILE A 594 32.35 11.27 -31.98
C ILE A 594 31.30 12.23 -31.44
N LEU A 595 30.69 13.07 -32.28
CA LEU A 595 29.63 14.00 -31.89
C LEU A 595 28.35 13.29 -31.39
N ALA A 596 28.08 12.08 -31.90
CA ALA A 596 27.01 11.23 -31.38
C ALA A 596 27.31 10.69 -29.95
N ILE A 597 28.57 10.64 -29.53
CA ILE A 597 28.97 10.25 -28.17
C ILE A 597 29.02 11.49 -27.26
N ASP A 598 29.57 12.60 -27.77
CA ASP A 598 29.76 13.86 -27.07
C ASP A 598 29.43 15.02 -28.01
N SER A 599 28.21 15.56 -27.91
CA SER A 599 27.72 16.62 -28.79
C SER A 599 28.52 17.92 -28.71
N ARG A 600 29.36 18.07 -27.67
CA ARG A 600 30.23 19.23 -27.44
C ARG A 600 31.73 18.91 -27.58
N ALA A 601 32.07 17.78 -28.21
CA ALA A 601 33.46 17.45 -28.50
C ALA A 601 34.09 18.45 -29.47
N ARG A 602 35.36 18.84 -29.23
CA ARG A 602 36.15 19.67 -30.15
C ARG A 602 37.23 18.84 -30.83
N PHE A 603 37.47 19.13 -32.11
CA PHE A 603 38.43 18.42 -32.96
C PHE A 603 39.65 19.31 -33.22
N GLU A 604 40.83 18.71 -33.32
CA GLU A 604 42.05 19.40 -33.77
C GLU A 604 42.06 19.41 -35.30
N GLU A 605 42.28 20.57 -35.92
CA GLU A 605 42.39 20.67 -37.37
C GLU A 605 43.54 19.80 -37.87
N ASN A 606 43.28 19.00 -38.93
CA ASN A 606 44.23 18.06 -39.52
C ASN A 606 44.71 16.91 -38.60
N ASN A 607 44.03 16.62 -37.49
CA ASN A 607 44.36 15.48 -36.63
C ASN A 607 43.14 14.62 -36.29
N VAL A 608 43.10 13.43 -36.87
CA VAL A 608 41.98 12.47 -36.74
C VAL A 608 42.18 11.43 -35.62
N ILE A 609 43.12 11.69 -34.72
CA ILE A 609 43.41 10.84 -33.56
C ILE A 609 43.12 11.60 -32.26
N LYS A 610 43.05 12.93 -32.24
CA LYS A 610 42.81 13.71 -31.03
C LYS A 610 41.42 14.35 -30.98
N VAL A 611 40.76 14.23 -29.83
CA VAL A 611 39.45 14.84 -29.54
C VAL A 611 39.43 15.40 -28.12
N ILE A 612 38.91 16.61 -27.91
CA ILE A 612 38.63 17.14 -26.57
C ILE A 612 37.29 16.60 -26.06
N CYS A 613 37.32 15.92 -24.92
CA CYS A 613 36.12 15.50 -24.19
C CYS A 613 35.47 16.69 -23.47
N SER A 614 34.16 16.91 -23.64
CA SER A 614 33.44 18.02 -23.01
C SER A 614 33.37 17.92 -21.48
N LYS A 615 33.35 16.71 -20.93
CA LYS A 615 33.30 16.47 -19.47
C LYS A 615 34.59 16.89 -18.75
N CYS A 616 35.77 16.51 -19.26
CA CYS A 616 37.06 16.81 -18.60
C CYS A 616 37.92 17.86 -19.29
N ARG A 617 37.55 18.32 -20.49
CA ARG A 617 38.29 19.30 -21.30
C ARG A 617 39.75 18.91 -21.59
N LYS A 618 40.08 17.61 -21.57
CA LYS A 618 41.42 17.09 -21.92
C LYS A 618 41.40 16.43 -23.29
N TRP A 619 42.47 16.62 -24.06
CA TRP A 619 42.70 15.90 -25.32
C TRP A 619 42.83 14.40 -25.08
N GLN A 620 42.01 13.61 -25.78
CA GLN A 620 42.05 12.16 -25.78
C GLN A 620 42.65 11.67 -27.10
N LYS A 621 43.76 10.91 -27.02
CA LYS A 621 44.41 10.28 -28.19
C LYS A 621 43.77 8.91 -28.45
N MET A 622 43.21 8.72 -29.63
CA MET A 622 42.63 7.45 -30.07
C MET A 622 43.72 6.41 -30.33
N GLY A 623 43.37 5.13 -30.14
CA GLY A 623 44.31 4.02 -30.31
C GLY A 623 44.64 3.73 -31.78
N SER A 624 43.75 4.16 -32.68
CA SER A 624 43.86 3.98 -34.12
C SER A 624 43.18 5.12 -34.86
N VAL A 625 43.57 5.31 -36.12
CA VAL A 625 43.07 6.39 -36.98
C VAL A 625 41.56 6.26 -37.20
N CYS A 626 40.81 7.34 -36.95
CA CYS A 626 39.35 7.40 -37.10
C CYS A 626 38.58 6.39 -36.21
N CYS A 627 39.14 5.94 -35.08
CA CYS A 627 38.46 5.03 -34.17
C CYS A 627 37.73 5.79 -33.06
N THR A 628 36.49 5.37 -32.74
CA THR A 628 35.65 6.01 -31.72
C THR A 628 35.61 5.26 -30.38
N SER A 629 36.12 4.01 -30.33
CA SER A 629 35.94 3.11 -29.18
C SER A 629 36.62 3.63 -27.91
N ARG A 630 37.87 4.11 -28.01
CA ARG A 630 38.60 4.67 -26.85
C ARG A 630 38.00 5.98 -26.35
N PHE A 631 37.52 6.84 -27.26
CA PHE A 631 36.82 8.05 -26.84
C PHE A 631 35.53 7.71 -26.08
N ARG A 632 34.76 6.74 -26.57
CA ARG A 632 33.54 6.25 -25.91
C ARG A 632 33.85 5.69 -24.52
N GLU A 633 34.88 4.85 -24.41
CA GLU A 633 35.31 4.29 -23.12
C GLU A 633 35.74 5.39 -22.14
N HIS A 634 36.52 6.36 -22.62
CA HIS A 634 36.89 7.53 -21.83
C HIS A 634 35.64 8.33 -21.40
N PHE A 635 34.78 8.75 -22.33
CA PHE A 635 33.64 9.61 -22.05
C PHE A 635 32.65 8.97 -21.06
N ASN A 636 32.48 7.64 -21.12
CA ASN A 636 31.66 6.88 -20.19
C ASN A 636 32.27 6.79 -18.79
N ARG A 637 33.61 6.78 -18.67
CA ARG A 637 34.33 6.73 -17.37
C ARG A 637 34.78 8.09 -16.88
N CYS A 638 34.61 9.14 -17.67
CA CYS A 638 35.12 10.47 -17.39
C CYS A 638 34.35 11.12 -16.25
N LYS A 639 34.99 11.22 -15.08
CA LYS A 639 34.47 11.89 -13.85
C LYS A 639 34.63 13.42 -13.86
N GLY A 640 34.82 14.03 -15.02
CA GLY A 640 34.98 15.48 -15.14
C GLY A 640 33.74 16.19 -14.57
N LYS A 641 33.94 17.07 -13.58
CA LYS A 641 32.88 17.73 -12.78
C LYS A 641 32.06 18.78 -13.56
N LEU A 642 32.40 19.05 -14.81
CA LEU A 642 31.86 20.17 -15.60
C LEU A 642 30.75 19.75 -16.57
N GLY A 643 30.23 18.53 -16.44
CA GLY A 643 29.39 17.84 -17.44
C GLY A 643 28.15 18.59 -17.95
N ASP A 644 27.62 19.55 -17.19
CA ASP A 644 26.49 20.41 -17.60
C ASP A 644 26.70 21.91 -17.33
N GLN A 645 27.87 22.32 -16.85
CA GLN A 645 28.15 23.74 -16.64
C GLN A 645 28.51 24.39 -17.98
N ARG A 646 27.72 25.39 -18.38
CA ARG A 646 28.03 26.30 -19.50
C ARG A 646 29.33 27.03 -19.21
N THR A 647 30.15 27.31 -20.23
CA THR A 647 31.35 28.14 -20.03
C THR A 647 30.94 29.56 -19.63
N MET A 648 31.84 30.31 -18.99
CA MET A 648 31.61 31.73 -18.70
C MET A 648 31.36 32.53 -19.99
N GLU A 649 31.90 32.13 -21.14
CA GLU A 649 31.54 32.73 -22.45
C GLU A 649 30.11 32.39 -22.89
N GLU A 650 29.67 31.14 -22.74
CA GLU A 650 28.31 30.69 -23.08
C GLU A 650 27.23 31.28 -22.15
N MET A 651 27.56 31.52 -20.87
CA MET A 651 26.69 32.25 -19.94
C MET A 651 26.63 33.75 -20.25
N LYS A 652 27.69 34.32 -20.82
CA LYS A 652 27.78 35.75 -21.17
C LYS A 652 26.98 36.10 -22.42
N GLU A 653 26.86 35.17 -23.38
CA GLU A 653 26.00 35.32 -24.56
C GLU A 653 24.50 35.18 -24.24
N GLN A 654 24.12 34.33 -23.28
CA GLN A 654 22.72 34.01 -23.05
C GLN A 654 22.02 34.89 -21.99
N LEU A 655 22.77 35.50 -21.06
CA LEU A 655 22.17 36.31 -19.99
C LEU A 655 21.96 37.78 -20.34
N GLY A 656 22.39 38.28 -21.51
CA GLY A 656 22.07 39.64 -21.96
C GLY A 656 22.47 40.80 -21.01
N ILE A 657 23.21 40.53 -19.94
CA ILE A 657 23.68 41.54 -18.99
C ILE A 657 25.07 41.99 -19.42
N MET A 658 25.12 42.96 -20.33
CA MET A 658 26.29 43.83 -20.45
C MET A 658 25.96 45.20 -19.86
N PHE A 659 26.63 45.50 -18.74
CA PHE A 659 26.96 46.86 -18.36
C PHE A 659 27.68 47.53 -19.54
N LYS A 660 27.04 48.51 -20.17
CA LYS A 660 27.69 49.36 -21.18
C LYS A 660 28.72 50.26 -20.51
N PRO A 661 29.85 50.50 -21.17
CA PRO A 661 30.30 51.87 -21.35
C PRO A 661 30.22 52.26 -22.83
N LEU A 662 29.76 53.50 -23.05
CA LEU A 662 29.64 54.17 -24.35
C LEU A 662 30.97 54.15 -25.14
N LYS A 663 30.92 53.81 -26.44
CA LYS A 663 31.08 54.76 -27.58
C LYS A 663 31.19 54.05 -28.95
N SER A 664 30.59 54.71 -29.95
CA SER A 664 31.04 54.84 -31.35
C SER A 664 30.80 53.70 -32.38
N SER A 665 29.68 53.82 -33.11
CA SER A 665 29.58 53.95 -34.59
C SER A 665 30.51 53.12 -35.50
N LYS A 666 29.95 52.19 -36.31
CA LYS A 666 29.84 52.28 -37.81
C LYS A 666 29.30 50.98 -38.48
N THR A 667 28.24 51.17 -39.29
CA THR A 667 27.88 50.63 -40.64
C THR A 667 28.05 49.15 -41.06
N ASP A 668 26.91 48.65 -41.59
CA ASP A 668 26.66 47.88 -42.83
C ASP A 668 27.28 46.48 -43.04
N ASN A 669 26.42 45.44 -43.19
CA ASN A 669 26.00 44.98 -44.53
C ASN A 669 25.05 43.75 -44.52
N ILE A 670 24.24 43.73 -45.58
CA ILE A 670 23.22 42.80 -46.04
C ILE A 670 23.84 41.51 -46.64
N ALA A 671 23.24 40.33 -46.42
CA ALA A 671 23.05 39.28 -47.47
C ALA A 671 22.29 38.01 -46.99
N SER A 672 21.02 37.97 -47.35
CA SER A 672 20.14 36.88 -47.82
C SER A 672 20.55 35.38 -47.90
N LYS A 673 19.50 34.54 -47.79
CA LYS A 673 19.24 33.16 -48.32
C LYS A 673 19.54 31.99 -47.38
N GLY A 674 18.67 30.99 -47.19
CA GLY A 674 17.38 30.68 -47.81
C GLY A 674 16.70 29.50 -47.10
N LEU A 675 15.36 29.52 -47.15
CA LEU A 675 14.45 28.52 -46.60
C LEU A 675 14.51 27.18 -47.35
N SER A 676 14.52 26.08 -46.61
CA SER A 676 14.12 24.75 -47.08
C SER A 676 13.43 24.02 -45.91
N GLY A 677 12.11 24.22 -45.81
CA GLY A 677 11.27 23.53 -44.83
C GLY A 677 11.16 22.04 -45.14
N ARG A 678 11.56 21.20 -44.18
CA ARG A 678 11.27 19.77 -44.17
C ARG A 678 10.17 19.54 -43.14
N VAL A 679 8.98 19.19 -43.61
CA VAL A 679 7.85 18.78 -42.79
C VAL A 679 8.27 17.55 -41.98
N VAL A 680 8.47 17.72 -40.67
CA VAL A 680 8.71 16.62 -39.73
C VAL A 680 7.34 16.10 -39.32
N THR A 681 6.90 15.00 -39.92
CA THR A 681 5.79 14.22 -39.37
C THR A 681 6.18 13.74 -37.96
N PRO A 682 5.35 13.98 -36.93
CA PRO A 682 5.66 13.58 -35.57
C PRO A 682 5.72 12.05 -35.49
N VAL A 683 6.90 11.52 -35.15
CA VAL A 683 7.09 10.10 -34.85
C VAL A 683 6.40 9.85 -33.52
N LEU A 684 5.27 9.14 -33.56
CA LEU A 684 4.58 8.69 -32.35
C LEU A 684 5.50 7.71 -31.61
N GLU A 685 5.98 8.09 -30.43
CA GLU A 685 6.67 7.18 -29.51
C GLU A 685 5.63 6.38 -28.73
N ILE A 686 5.63 5.05 -28.86
CA ILE A 686 4.80 4.17 -28.04
C ILE A 686 5.62 3.49 -26.95
N THR A 687 4.97 3.08 -25.87
CA THR A 687 5.63 2.35 -24.79
C THR A 687 6.02 0.95 -25.27
N CYS A 688 7.27 0.54 -25.00
CA CYS A 688 7.77 -0.80 -25.35
C CYS A 688 6.92 -1.89 -24.67
N PRO A 689 6.27 -2.77 -25.44
CA PRO A 689 5.44 -3.82 -24.86
C PRO A 689 6.27 -4.97 -24.29
N GLY A 690 7.59 -5.01 -24.50
CA GLY A 690 8.45 -6.13 -24.12
C GLY A 690 8.34 -7.30 -25.11
N LEU A 691 9.05 -8.39 -24.83
CA LEU A 691 8.93 -9.63 -25.57
C LEU A 691 7.67 -10.39 -25.15
N THR A 692 6.89 -10.83 -26.11
CA THR A 692 5.57 -11.44 -25.97
C THR A 692 5.47 -12.74 -26.77
N GLU A 693 4.34 -13.43 -26.66
CA GLU A 693 4.04 -14.61 -27.50
C GLU A 693 4.07 -14.32 -29.01
N LYS A 694 3.79 -13.07 -29.40
CA LYS A 694 3.82 -12.64 -30.81
C LYS A 694 5.25 -12.63 -31.37
N ASP A 695 6.24 -12.43 -30.51
CA ASP A 695 7.66 -12.41 -30.89
C ASP A 695 8.25 -13.83 -30.93
N ASP A 696 7.85 -14.69 -29.98
CA ASP A 696 8.13 -16.13 -29.98
C ASP A 696 7.10 -16.84 -29.10
N THR A 697 6.35 -17.80 -29.67
CA THR A 697 5.25 -18.50 -28.97
C THR A 697 5.70 -19.22 -27.70
N ARG A 698 6.99 -19.60 -27.63
CA ARG A 698 7.57 -20.30 -26.49
C ARG A 698 7.82 -19.39 -25.28
N ILE A 699 7.67 -18.07 -25.42
CA ILE A 699 7.83 -17.14 -24.29
C ILE A 699 6.78 -17.40 -23.21
N GLN A 700 5.53 -17.69 -23.58
CA GLN A 700 4.49 -18.03 -22.60
C GLN A 700 4.80 -19.33 -21.88
N GLN A 701 5.26 -20.34 -22.61
CA GLN A 701 5.69 -21.61 -22.04
C GLN A 701 6.84 -21.41 -21.04
N TYR A 702 7.82 -20.56 -21.38
CA TYR A 702 8.90 -20.21 -20.47
C TYR A 702 8.40 -19.51 -19.20
N LEU A 703 7.50 -18.53 -19.32
CA LEU A 703 6.94 -17.79 -18.18
C LEU A 703 6.06 -18.67 -17.28
N ARG A 704 5.33 -19.64 -17.83
CA ARG A 704 4.59 -20.64 -17.02
C ARG A 704 5.50 -21.60 -16.28
N ARG A 705 6.68 -21.90 -16.85
CA ARG A 705 7.64 -22.87 -16.32
C ARG A 705 8.58 -22.28 -15.27
N THR A 706 8.99 -21.03 -15.44
CA THR A 706 9.95 -20.37 -14.55
C THR A 706 9.23 -19.64 -13.43
N MET A 707 9.73 -19.73 -12.20
CA MET A 707 9.30 -18.85 -11.11
C MET A 707 10.35 -17.78 -10.80
N ALA A 708 11.52 -17.83 -11.45
CA ALA A 708 12.57 -16.83 -11.25
C ALA A 708 12.12 -15.45 -11.79
N PRO A 709 12.37 -14.35 -11.07
CA PRO A 709 11.97 -13.00 -11.48
C PRO A 709 12.76 -12.47 -12.70
N GLY A 710 13.87 -13.12 -13.06
CA GLY A 710 14.72 -12.74 -14.19
C GLY A 710 15.77 -13.80 -14.50
N GLY A 711 16.71 -13.46 -15.38
CA GLY A 711 17.78 -14.38 -15.74
C GLY A 711 18.94 -13.74 -16.50
N GLY A 712 19.95 -14.56 -16.81
CA GLY A 712 21.18 -14.11 -17.47
C GLY A 712 22.21 -13.49 -16.53
N GLY A 713 21.95 -13.49 -15.22
CA GLY A 713 22.87 -13.01 -14.20
C GLY A 713 24.12 -13.86 -14.03
N ARG A 714 25.09 -13.30 -13.32
CA ARG A 714 26.35 -13.96 -12.94
C ARG A 714 26.06 -15.11 -11.97
N ALA A 715 26.91 -16.13 -11.95
CA ALA A 715 26.75 -17.26 -11.04
C ALA A 715 27.08 -16.84 -9.59
N LEU A 716 26.22 -17.22 -8.63
CA LEU A 716 26.40 -16.92 -7.20
C LEU A 716 27.76 -17.36 -6.66
N VAL A 717 28.23 -18.54 -7.07
CA VAL A 717 29.56 -19.06 -6.66
C VAL A 717 30.69 -18.15 -7.11
N LYS A 718 30.59 -17.58 -8.32
CA LYS A 718 31.59 -16.66 -8.85
C LYS A 718 31.56 -15.32 -8.11
N LEU A 719 30.36 -14.81 -7.83
CA LEU A 719 30.17 -13.58 -7.05
C LEU A 719 30.71 -13.73 -5.61
N ALA A 720 30.40 -14.84 -4.94
CA ALA A 720 30.87 -15.16 -3.60
C ALA A 720 32.40 -15.27 -3.53
N LEU A 721 33.01 -15.98 -4.48
CA LEU A 721 34.47 -16.11 -4.55
C LEU A 721 35.17 -14.78 -4.84
N GLU A 722 34.60 -13.94 -5.72
CA GLU A 722 35.19 -12.63 -6.04
C GLU A 722 35.07 -11.64 -4.88
N ARG A 723 33.94 -11.66 -4.15
CA ARG A 723 33.67 -10.68 -3.10
C ARG A 723 34.25 -11.08 -1.75
N TYR A 724 34.18 -12.36 -1.40
CA TYR A 724 34.54 -12.86 -0.05
C TYR A 724 35.62 -13.94 -0.05
N GLY A 725 36.08 -14.43 -1.22
CA GLY A 725 37.07 -15.51 -1.30
C GLY A 725 36.57 -16.88 -0.79
N ARG A 726 35.27 -17.02 -0.49
CA ARG A 726 34.64 -18.22 0.09
C ARG A 726 33.54 -18.75 -0.82
N LYS A 727 33.14 -20.02 -0.64
CA LYS A 727 31.99 -20.56 -1.39
C LYS A 727 30.69 -19.96 -0.87
N TYR A 728 29.69 -19.80 -1.73
CA TYR A 728 28.37 -19.27 -1.35
C TYR A 728 27.72 -20.03 -0.15
N SER A 729 27.95 -21.34 -0.06
CA SER A 729 27.47 -22.19 1.04
C SER A 729 28.15 -21.95 2.38
N GLU A 730 29.31 -21.27 2.39
CA GLU A 730 30.11 -20.96 3.58
C GLU A 730 29.86 -19.54 4.09
N LEU A 731 29.14 -18.72 3.30
CA LEU A 731 28.72 -17.38 3.69
C LEU A 731 27.60 -17.46 4.75
N ASP A 732 27.55 -16.47 5.64
CA ASP A 732 26.44 -16.27 6.56
C ASP A 732 25.20 -15.72 5.84
N THR A 733 24.12 -15.45 6.57
CA THR A 733 22.85 -15.01 5.97
C THR A 733 22.95 -13.62 5.33
N GLU A 734 23.71 -12.70 5.92
CA GLU A 734 23.83 -11.32 5.46
C GLU A 734 24.70 -11.23 4.20
N ASP A 735 25.85 -11.91 4.21
CA ASP A 735 26.74 -12.04 3.05
C ASP A 735 26.02 -12.74 1.88
N ARG A 736 25.17 -13.73 2.16
CA ARG A 736 24.37 -14.41 1.12
C ARG A 736 23.37 -13.46 0.48
N GLU A 737 22.66 -12.67 1.28
CA GLU A 737 21.70 -11.70 0.78
C GLU A 737 22.39 -10.66 -0.11
N GLU A 738 23.57 -10.18 0.28
CA GLU A 738 24.35 -9.27 -0.55
C GLU A 738 24.76 -9.89 -1.90
N ILE A 739 25.18 -11.15 -1.91
CA ILE A 739 25.50 -11.87 -3.15
C ILE A 739 24.26 -12.12 -4.02
N GLU A 740 23.11 -12.39 -3.42
CA GLU A 740 21.84 -12.56 -4.15
C GLU A 740 21.35 -11.25 -4.76
N ASN A 741 21.51 -10.12 -4.05
CA ASN A 741 21.25 -8.78 -4.59
C ASN A 741 22.18 -8.47 -5.77
N ALA A 742 23.48 -8.73 -5.62
CA ALA A 742 24.45 -8.57 -6.70
C ALA A 742 24.13 -9.49 -7.91
N GLN A 743 23.60 -10.69 -7.66
CA GLN A 743 23.13 -11.58 -8.73
C GLN A 743 21.94 -10.96 -9.47
N ALA A 744 20.94 -10.47 -8.72
CA ALA A 744 19.73 -9.87 -9.27
C ALA A 744 20.05 -8.63 -10.14
N ASP A 745 20.96 -7.77 -9.66
CA ASP A 745 21.42 -6.59 -10.39
C ASP A 745 22.17 -6.92 -11.68
N SER A 746 22.75 -8.11 -11.75
CA SER A 746 23.45 -8.60 -12.94
C SER A 746 22.55 -9.27 -13.98
N HIS A 747 21.22 -9.35 -13.74
CA HIS A 747 20.28 -9.93 -14.70
C HIS A 747 20.28 -9.20 -16.04
N LEU A 748 20.15 -9.97 -17.12
CA LEU A 748 20.02 -9.45 -18.48
C LEU A 748 18.55 -9.20 -18.86
N TRP A 749 17.64 -9.97 -18.26
CA TRP A 749 16.20 -9.81 -18.46
C TRP A 749 15.43 -10.04 -17.15
N ARG A 750 14.23 -9.47 -17.10
CA ARG A 750 13.23 -9.67 -16.05
C ARG A 750 11.94 -10.24 -16.63
N ASN A 751 11.26 -11.05 -15.84
CA ASN A 751 10.02 -11.72 -16.19
C ASN A 751 8.84 -10.96 -15.54
N ASP A 752 7.89 -10.52 -16.35
CA ASP A 752 6.62 -9.96 -15.89
C ASP A 752 5.53 -11.03 -16.07
N PHE A 753 5.32 -11.80 -15.01
CA PHE A 753 4.35 -12.88 -15.00
C PHE A 753 2.91 -12.40 -15.16
N ARG A 754 2.58 -11.21 -14.62
CA ARG A 754 1.21 -10.66 -14.67
C ARG A 754 0.79 -10.33 -16.08
N ARG A 755 1.69 -9.77 -16.88
CA ARG A 755 1.40 -9.38 -18.25
C ARG A 755 1.84 -10.42 -19.29
N GLY A 756 2.45 -11.51 -18.85
CA GLY A 756 2.99 -12.56 -19.71
C GLY A 756 4.10 -12.05 -20.64
N ARG A 757 5.03 -11.23 -20.10
CA ARG A 757 6.06 -10.52 -20.89
C ARG A 757 7.46 -10.70 -20.33
N VAL A 758 8.47 -10.63 -21.20
CA VAL A 758 9.88 -10.56 -20.81
C VAL A 758 10.46 -9.24 -21.24
N TYR A 759 11.11 -8.53 -20.32
CA TYR A 759 11.79 -7.28 -20.63
C TYR A 759 13.30 -7.44 -20.48
N ALA A 760 14.07 -6.79 -21.34
CA ALA A 760 15.46 -6.53 -21.02
C ALA A 760 15.55 -5.74 -19.71
N TRP A 761 16.56 -6.05 -18.90
CA TRP A 761 16.81 -5.30 -17.67
C TRP A 761 17.02 -3.81 -17.97
N LYS A 762 17.68 -3.52 -19.10
CA LYS A 762 17.91 -2.16 -19.64
C LYS A 762 16.89 -1.73 -20.69
N CYS A 763 15.66 -2.25 -20.65
CA CYS A 763 14.60 -1.87 -21.59
C CYS A 763 14.44 -0.33 -21.66
N THR A 764 14.46 0.24 -22.87
CA THR A 764 14.34 1.70 -23.11
C THR A 764 12.93 2.22 -22.87
N ARG A 765 11.95 1.31 -22.67
CA ARG A 765 10.52 1.60 -22.44
C ARG A 765 9.81 2.32 -23.58
N LYS A 766 10.51 2.68 -24.66
CA LYS A 766 9.97 3.42 -25.80
C LYS A 766 10.35 2.72 -27.11
N VAL A 767 9.45 2.76 -28.09
CA VAL A 767 9.63 2.22 -29.43
C VAL A 767 9.06 3.22 -30.41
N GLU A 768 9.81 3.51 -31.46
CA GLU A 768 9.33 4.29 -32.60
C GLU A 768 8.39 3.40 -33.43
N VAL A 769 7.24 3.93 -33.88
CA VAL A 769 6.16 3.19 -34.58
C VAL A 769 6.57 2.67 -35.98
N THR A 770 7.86 2.65 -36.30
CA THR A 770 8.44 2.18 -37.57
C THR A 770 8.55 0.66 -37.69
N GLY A 771 7.53 -0.08 -37.20
CA GLY A 771 7.34 -1.51 -37.45
C GLY A 771 8.01 -2.48 -36.47
N ALA A 772 8.82 -2.01 -35.51
CA ALA A 772 9.34 -2.86 -34.45
C ALA A 772 8.30 -3.09 -33.35
N SER A 773 8.04 -4.35 -32.97
CA SER A 773 7.11 -4.68 -31.88
C SER A 773 7.68 -4.39 -30.49
N HIS A 774 9.00 -4.21 -30.35
CA HIS A 774 9.68 -3.99 -29.07
C HIS A 774 11.01 -3.26 -29.26
N CYS A 775 11.58 -2.72 -28.18
CA CYS A 775 12.84 -1.96 -28.24
C CYS A 775 14.06 -2.85 -28.51
N SER A 776 15.13 -2.25 -29.02
CA SER A 776 16.40 -2.92 -29.38
C SER A 776 17.03 -3.72 -28.22
N GLU A 777 16.89 -3.25 -26.99
CA GLU A 777 17.40 -3.95 -25.80
C GLU A 777 16.60 -5.25 -25.54
N CYS A 778 15.28 -5.21 -25.68
CA CYS A 778 14.44 -6.41 -25.60
C CYS A 778 14.74 -7.38 -26.75
N ASP A 779 14.95 -6.87 -27.96
CA ASP A 779 15.34 -7.69 -29.12
C ASP A 779 16.70 -8.38 -28.89
N SER A 780 17.64 -7.71 -28.22
CA SER A 780 18.92 -8.29 -27.83
C SER A 780 18.75 -9.47 -26.86
N VAL A 781 17.78 -9.42 -25.95
CA VAL A 781 17.42 -10.57 -25.10
C VAL A 781 16.85 -11.72 -25.93
N LEU A 782 15.96 -11.43 -26.88
CA LEU A 782 15.39 -12.45 -27.78
C LEU A 782 16.47 -13.14 -28.63
N LYS A 783 17.51 -12.41 -29.02
CA LYS A 783 18.69 -12.92 -29.74
C LYS A 783 19.71 -13.60 -28.84
N HIS A 784 19.64 -13.41 -27.52
CA HIS A 784 20.62 -13.94 -26.57
C HIS A 784 20.59 -15.49 -26.49
N ARG A 785 21.75 -16.14 -26.71
CA ARG A 785 21.86 -17.61 -26.78
C ARG A 785 21.36 -18.33 -25.52
N ALA A 786 21.56 -17.75 -24.33
CA ALA A 786 21.07 -18.37 -23.10
C ALA A 786 19.54 -18.29 -22.98
N PHE A 787 18.95 -17.16 -23.37
CA PHE A 787 17.50 -16.97 -23.33
C PHE A 787 16.80 -17.88 -24.35
N ARG A 788 17.32 -17.95 -25.59
CA ARG A 788 16.84 -18.89 -26.62
C ARG A 788 16.88 -20.36 -26.17
N ARG A 789 17.91 -20.76 -25.41
CA ARG A 789 17.97 -22.12 -24.85
C ARG A 789 16.92 -22.34 -23.76
N LEU A 790 16.55 -21.32 -22.99
CA LEU A 790 15.55 -21.42 -21.93
C LEU A 790 14.13 -21.50 -22.48
N ILE A 791 13.78 -20.71 -23.48
CA ILE A 791 12.44 -20.76 -24.10
C ILE A 791 12.22 -22.06 -24.87
N LYS A 792 13.28 -22.72 -25.37
CA LYS A 792 13.20 -24.02 -26.04
C LYS A 792 13.02 -25.22 -25.11
N ARG A 793 13.03 -25.04 -23.78
CA ARG A 793 12.84 -26.17 -22.85
C ARG A 793 11.37 -26.54 -22.75
N ASP A 794 11.11 -27.83 -22.77
CA ASP A 794 9.79 -28.40 -22.59
C ASP A 794 9.15 -27.98 -21.25
N PRO A 795 7.80 -28.00 -21.16
CA PRO A 795 7.09 -27.68 -19.92
C PRO A 795 7.55 -28.63 -18.81
N ILE A 796 7.63 -28.12 -17.58
CA ILE A 796 7.89 -28.99 -16.42
C ILE A 796 6.56 -29.68 -16.07
N ASP A 797 6.58 -30.99 -15.91
CA ASP A 797 5.46 -31.75 -15.34
C ASP A 797 5.15 -31.21 -13.93
N ASP A 798 3.89 -30.91 -13.64
CA ASP A 798 3.46 -30.28 -12.38
C ASP A 798 4.00 -31.03 -11.15
N LYS A 799 4.14 -32.36 -11.23
CA LYS A 799 4.71 -33.18 -10.14
C LYS A 799 6.15 -32.81 -9.76
N ASN A 800 6.86 -32.17 -10.68
CA ASN A 800 8.25 -31.73 -10.51
C ASN A 800 8.36 -30.28 -10.01
N LEU A 801 7.27 -29.49 -10.03
CA LEU A 801 7.29 -28.11 -9.52
C LEU A 801 7.63 -28.06 -8.03
N LYS A 802 7.32 -29.13 -7.28
CA LYS A 802 7.70 -29.28 -5.87
C LYS A 802 9.21 -29.29 -5.61
N TYR A 803 10.04 -29.47 -6.64
CA TYR A 803 11.51 -29.41 -6.54
C TYR A 803 12.11 -28.05 -6.95
N VAL A 804 11.28 -27.08 -7.37
CA VAL A 804 11.76 -25.72 -7.66
C VAL A 804 12.31 -25.10 -6.38
N ASN A 805 13.50 -24.51 -6.42
CA ASN A 805 14.11 -23.92 -5.23
C ASN A 805 13.16 -22.90 -4.56
N ASN A 806 12.98 -23.02 -3.24
CA ASN A 806 12.08 -22.19 -2.44
C ASN A 806 12.30 -20.69 -2.65
N LYS A 807 13.53 -20.25 -2.92
CA LYS A 807 13.84 -18.84 -3.15
C LYS A 807 13.20 -18.23 -4.41
N PHE A 808 12.82 -19.07 -5.36
CA PHE A 808 12.10 -18.63 -6.55
C PHE A 808 10.58 -18.73 -6.39
N ARG A 809 10.10 -19.25 -5.25
CA ARG A 809 8.67 -19.27 -4.93
C ARG A 809 8.35 -17.97 -4.21
N ASP A 810 7.36 -17.22 -4.69
CA ASP A 810 6.92 -15.98 -4.03
C ASP A 810 5.87 -16.32 -2.95
N PRO A 811 6.23 -16.35 -1.66
CA PRO A 811 5.30 -16.73 -0.60
C PRO A 811 4.20 -15.69 -0.41
N ILE A 812 4.51 -14.42 -0.65
CA ILE A 812 3.58 -13.30 -0.47
C ILE A 812 2.49 -13.38 -1.55
N MET A 813 2.88 -13.66 -2.79
CA MET A 813 1.91 -13.86 -3.87
C MET A 813 1.02 -15.08 -3.61
N GLY A 814 1.60 -16.17 -3.10
CA GLY A 814 0.85 -17.36 -2.68
C GLY A 814 -0.17 -17.05 -1.57
N GLU A 815 0.23 -16.32 -0.53
CA GLU A 815 -0.67 -15.93 0.57
C GLU A 815 -1.77 -14.97 0.11
N LYS A 816 -1.43 -13.99 -0.75
CA LYS A 816 -2.42 -13.07 -1.32
C LYS A 816 -3.46 -13.83 -2.15
N TYR A 817 -3.02 -14.75 -3.00
CA TYR A 817 -3.91 -15.59 -3.79
C TYR A 817 -4.80 -16.47 -2.89
N ALA A 818 -4.20 -17.12 -1.89
CA ALA A 818 -4.93 -17.88 -0.87
C ALA A 818 -5.99 -17.03 -0.16
N SER A 819 -5.65 -15.80 0.20
CA SER A 819 -6.55 -14.86 0.86
C SER A 819 -7.71 -14.44 -0.03
N THR A 820 -7.47 -14.16 -1.32
CA THR A 820 -8.53 -13.83 -2.28
C THR A 820 -9.53 -14.97 -2.51
N LEU A 821 -9.12 -16.22 -2.30
CA LEU A 821 -9.98 -17.39 -2.40
C LEU A 821 -10.62 -17.79 -1.06
N GLY A 822 -10.40 -17.04 0.02
CA GLY A 822 -10.85 -17.41 1.37
C GLY A 822 -10.11 -18.62 1.95
N LEU A 823 -9.01 -19.06 1.32
CA LEU A 823 -8.20 -20.22 1.72
C LEU A 823 -7.13 -19.86 2.75
N ARG A 824 -7.06 -18.61 3.22
CA ARG A 824 -6.02 -18.16 4.16
C ARG A 824 -5.97 -19.03 5.41
N GLY A 825 -7.11 -19.27 6.06
CA GLY A 825 -7.20 -20.12 7.26
C GLY A 825 -6.85 -21.59 7.02
N ILE A 826 -6.91 -22.05 5.77
CA ILE A 826 -6.59 -23.41 5.34
C ILE A 826 -5.09 -23.55 5.02
N LEU A 827 -4.47 -22.50 4.48
CA LEU A 827 -3.09 -22.45 4.01
C LEU A 827 -2.11 -21.82 5.03
N GLN A 828 -2.54 -21.54 6.27
CA GLN A 828 -1.73 -20.83 7.26
C GLN A 828 -0.39 -21.54 7.58
N PRO A 829 0.71 -20.79 7.70
CA PRO A 829 2.07 -21.31 7.85
C PRO A 829 2.43 -21.81 9.26
N LYS A 830 1.50 -21.81 10.23
CA LYS A 830 1.75 -22.29 11.61
C LYS A 830 1.78 -23.82 11.66
N SER A 831 2.84 -24.41 11.12
CA SER A 831 3.38 -25.77 11.34
C SER A 831 2.56 -27.02 10.95
N LYS A 832 1.24 -26.95 10.70
CA LYS A 832 0.49 -28.11 10.17
C LYS A 832 -0.53 -27.65 9.14
N LEU A 833 -0.55 -28.31 7.97
CA LEU A 833 -1.63 -28.18 6.98
C LEU A 833 -2.98 -28.32 7.69
N SER A 834 -3.94 -27.45 7.37
CA SER A 834 -5.30 -27.62 7.90
C SER A 834 -5.81 -29.04 7.64
N PRO A 835 -6.49 -29.70 8.60
CA PRO A 835 -7.05 -31.04 8.39
C PRO A 835 -7.90 -31.16 7.11
N PHE A 836 -8.57 -30.07 6.72
CA PHE A 836 -9.37 -30.01 5.48
C PHE A 836 -8.50 -30.07 4.22
N LEU A 837 -7.33 -29.44 4.23
CA LEU A 837 -6.39 -29.50 3.12
C LEU A 837 -5.69 -30.86 3.06
N GLN A 838 -5.36 -31.44 4.21
CA GLN A 838 -4.83 -32.80 4.28
C GLN A 838 -5.83 -33.82 3.74
N LEU A 839 -7.11 -33.69 4.11
CA LEU A 839 -8.17 -34.53 3.58
C LEU A 839 -8.33 -34.37 2.06
N GLY A 840 -8.34 -33.14 1.56
CA GLY A 840 -8.43 -32.86 0.12
C GLY A 840 -7.27 -33.47 -0.67
N LEU A 841 -6.04 -33.22 -0.23
CA LEU A 841 -4.83 -33.78 -0.85
C LEU A 841 -4.81 -35.31 -0.77
N GLY A 842 -5.17 -35.88 0.38
CA GLY A 842 -5.22 -37.33 0.58
C GLY A 842 -6.31 -38.04 -0.23
N ILE A 843 -7.39 -37.35 -0.60
CA ILE A 843 -8.40 -37.85 -1.54
C ILE A 843 -7.83 -37.79 -2.98
N GLU A 844 -7.15 -36.71 -3.34
CA GLU A 844 -6.61 -36.50 -4.69
C GLU A 844 -5.44 -37.43 -5.04
N ASP A 845 -4.47 -37.57 -4.14
CA ASP A 845 -3.34 -38.50 -4.30
C ASP A 845 -3.74 -39.97 -4.06
N GLY A 846 -4.94 -40.17 -3.51
CA GLY A 846 -5.53 -41.44 -3.17
C GLY A 846 -4.86 -42.15 -1.99
N THR A 847 -4.35 -41.39 -1.03
CA THR A 847 -3.97 -41.85 0.31
C THR A 847 -5.12 -42.60 0.99
N TYR A 848 -6.38 -42.18 0.77
CA TYR A 848 -7.57 -42.82 1.34
C TYR A 848 -8.24 -43.84 0.41
N LYS A 849 -7.49 -44.47 -0.52
CA LYS A 849 -8.04 -45.48 -1.45
C LYS A 849 -8.74 -46.65 -0.77
N ASP A 850 -8.36 -46.99 0.46
CA ASP A 850 -8.96 -48.08 1.25
C ASP A 850 -10.17 -47.61 2.09
N ASN A 851 -10.37 -46.28 2.23
CA ASN A 851 -11.52 -45.67 2.89
C ASN A 851 -12.28 -44.73 1.94
N LYS A 852 -12.71 -45.31 0.82
CA LYS A 852 -13.54 -44.66 -0.21
C LYS A 852 -14.83 -44.07 0.34
N LEU A 853 -15.32 -44.56 1.47
CA LEU A 853 -16.58 -44.13 2.05
C LEU A 853 -16.56 -42.65 2.44
N LEU A 854 -15.49 -42.20 3.11
CA LEU A 854 -15.37 -40.83 3.60
C LEU A 854 -15.34 -39.81 2.45
N GLY A 855 -14.57 -40.08 1.40
CA GLY A 855 -14.52 -39.23 0.21
C GLY A 855 -15.88 -39.10 -0.48
N GLY A 856 -16.61 -40.23 -0.60
CA GLY A 856 -17.96 -40.24 -1.16
C GLY A 856 -18.98 -39.46 -0.32
N LEU A 857 -18.91 -39.57 1.01
CA LEU A 857 -19.78 -38.85 1.94
C LEU A 857 -19.56 -37.33 1.87
N VAL A 858 -18.29 -36.89 1.94
CA VAL A 858 -17.93 -35.46 1.86
C VAL A 858 -18.39 -34.87 0.52
N TYR A 859 -18.14 -35.59 -0.58
CA TYR A 859 -18.62 -35.19 -1.91
C TYR A 859 -20.16 -35.07 -1.95
N ALA A 860 -20.87 -36.07 -1.44
CA ALA A 860 -22.33 -36.05 -1.41
C ALA A 860 -22.88 -34.86 -0.61
N HIS A 861 -22.25 -34.54 0.52
CA HIS A 861 -22.62 -33.40 1.36
C HIS A 861 -22.39 -32.06 0.64
N MET A 862 -21.22 -31.88 0.04
CA MET A 862 -20.87 -30.65 -0.69
C MET A 862 -21.82 -30.39 -1.86
N ILE A 863 -22.10 -31.40 -2.69
CA ILE A 863 -22.98 -31.23 -3.85
C ILE A 863 -24.44 -31.06 -3.42
N LYS A 864 -24.90 -31.74 -2.36
CA LYS A 864 -26.24 -31.52 -1.80
C LYS A 864 -26.40 -30.07 -1.33
N ALA A 865 -25.44 -29.55 -0.55
CA ALA A 865 -25.46 -28.16 -0.09
C ALA A 865 -25.47 -27.17 -1.27
N ASP A 866 -24.65 -27.42 -2.31
CA ASP A 866 -24.61 -26.59 -3.50
C ASP A 866 -25.94 -26.60 -4.30
N LYS A 867 -26.54 -27.77 -4.51
CA LYS A 867 -27.84 -27.89 -5.20
C LYS A 867 -28.96 -27.21 -4.42
N THR A 868 -29.03 -27.40 -3.11
CA THR A 868 -29.99 -26.70 -2.23
C THR A 868 -29.82 -25.19 -2.32
N ARG A 869 -28.57 -24.70 -2.24
CA ARG A 869 -28.26 -23.27 -2.38
C ARG A 869 -28.70 -22.68 -3.72
N ARG A 870 -28.66 -23.47 -4.80
CA ARG A 870 -29.11 -23.06 -6.14
C ARG A 870 -30.62 -23.25 -6.36
N GLY A 871 -31.35 -23.83 -5.40
CA GLY A 871 -32.76 -24.16 -5.56
C GLY A 871 -33.02 -25.27 -6.58
N VAL A 872 -32.02 -26.12 -6.87
CA VAL A 872 -32.14 -27.21 -7.85
C VAL A 872 -32.46 -28.51 -7.13
N GLY A 873 -33.44 -29.27 -7.65
CA GLY A 873 -33.81 -30.58 -7.13
C GLY A 873 -32.69 -31.62 -7.18
N MET A 874 -32.82 -32.67 -6.36
CA MET A 874 -31.84 -33.77 -6.28
C MET A 874 -32.02 -34.86 -7.34
N GLN A 875 -32.83 -34.60 -8.38
CA GLN A 875 -33.02 -35.53 -9.49
C GLN A 875 -31.68 -35.81 -10.19
N ASN A 876 -31.45 -37.08 -10.56
CA ASN A 876 -30.21 -37.59 -11.16
C ASN A 876 -28.94 -37.28 -10.35
N PHE A 877 -29.07 -37.03 -9.05
CA PHE A 877 -27.90 -36.81 -8.21
C PHE A 877 -27.21 -38.14 -7.91
N GLN A 878 -25.92 -38.22 -8.26
CA GLN A 878 -25.07 -39.33 -7.87
C GLN A 878 -24.57 -39.08 -6.43
N TRP A 879 -25.02 -39.90 -5.48
CA TRP A 879 -24.69 -39.80 -4.05
C TRP A 879 -23.28 -40.35 -3.74
N GLY A 880 -22.36 -40.10 -4.66
CA GLY A 880 -21.00 -40.65 -4.71
C GLY A 880 -20.54 -40.67 -6.18
N LYS A 881 -19.24 -40.57 -6.42
CA LYS A 881 -18.63 -40.85 -7.72
C LYS A 881 -17.86 -42.15 -7.60
N ALA A 882 -17.97 -43.07 -8.56
CA ALA A 882 -17.21 -44.34 -8.52
C ALA A 882 -15.68 -44.14 -8.38
N SER A 883 -15.17 -43.00 -8.85
CA SER A 883 -13.76 -42.61 -8.72
C SER A 883 -13.39 -41.97 -7.38
N ILE A 884 -14.36 -41.55 -6.56
CA ILE A 884 -14.15 -40.78 -5.32
C ILE A 884 -14.65 -41.54 -4.07
N GLY A 885 -15.70 -42.37 -4.19
CA GLY A 885 -16.20 -43.11 -3.03
C GLY A 885 -17.41 -44.03 -3.21
N ASP A 886 -17.51 -45.06 -2.36
CA ASP A 886 -18.56 -46.11 -2.33
C ASP A 886 -19.80 -45.73 -1.50
N TYR A 887 -20.01 -44.44 -1.23
CA TYR A 887 -21.05 -43.97 -0.30
C TYR A 887 -22.47 -44.33 -0.75
N ASP A 888 -22.80 -44.20 -2.04
CA ASP A 888 -24.11 -44.62 -2.58
C ASP A 888 -24.34 -46.14 -2.43
N ARG A 889 -23.28 -46.95 -2.55
CA ARG A 889 -23.37 -48.39 -2.34
C ARG A 889 -23.65 -48.72 -0.88
N LEU A 890 -23.03 -48.02 0.07
CA LEU A 890 -23.35 -48.17 1.49
C LEU A 890 -24.82 -47.82 1.76
N LEU A 891 -25.30 -46.70 1.22
CA LEU A 891 -26.71 -46.31 1.36
C LEU A 891 -27.65 -47.39 0.83
N HIS A 892 -27.28 -48.05 -0.27
CA HIS A 892 -28.02 -49.19 -0.85
C HIS A 892 -28.02 -50.41 0.06
N ILE A 893 -26.87 -50.79 0.60
CA ILE A 893 -26.76 -51.93 1.53
C ILE A 893 -27.60 -51.66 2.79
N ILE A 894 -27.46 -50.47 3.40
CA ILE A 894 -28.20 -50.11 4.61
C ILE A 894 -29.72 -50.13 4.34
N TYR A 895 -30.16 -49.64 3.18
CA TYR A 895 -31.56 -49.68 2.80
C TYR A 895 -32.09 -51.12 2.65
N ILE A 896 -31.33 -52.00 1.98
CA ILE A 896 -31.70 -53.43 1.83
C ILE A 896 -31.76 -54.13 3.19
N GLU A 897 -30.71 -53.99 3.99
CA GLU A 897 -30.55 -54.71 5.26
C GLU A 897 -31.51 -54.17 6.33
N SER A 898 -31.72 -52.85 6.39
CA SER A 898 -32.62 -52.23 7.37
C SER A 898 -33.12 -50.85 6.91
N PRO A 899 -34.30 -50.77 6.28
CA PRO A 899 -34.93 -49.50 5.93
C PRO A 899 -35.15 -48.58 7.15
N LYS A 900 -35.30 -49.14 8.36
CA LYS A 900 -35.41 -48.38 9.61
C LYS A 900 -34.08 -47.70 9.97
N ALA A 901 -32.95 -48.40 9.85
CA ALA A 901 -31.64 -47.81 10.05
C ALA A 901 -31.33 -46.75 8.98
N TYR A 902 -31.69 -47.01 7.73
CA TYR A 902 -31.58 -46.05 6.63
C TYR A 902 -32.28 -44.72 6.95
N ARG A 903 -33.55 -44.77 7.39
CA ARG A 903 -34.32 -43.58 7.77
C ARG A 903 -33.68 -42.77 8.88
N GLN A 904 -33.04 -43.42 9.85
CA GLN A 904 -32.34 -42.71 10.93
C GLN A 904 -31.06 -42.04 10.41
N ILE A 905 -30.27 -42.74 9.58
CA ILE A 905 -29.05 -42.19 8.99
C ILE A 905 -29.36 -41.01 8.05
N ALA A 906 -30.43 -41.12 7.26
CA ALA A 906 -30.87 -40.08 6.33
C ALA A 906 -31.27 -38.75 7.00
N LYS A 907 -31.54 -38.75 8.31
CA LYS A 907 -31.78 -37.52 9.09
C LYS A 907 -30.51 -36.70 9.27
N TYR A 908 -29.36 -37.36 9.43
CA TYR A 908 -28.10 -36.72 9.80
C TYR A 908 -27.12 -36.62 8.64
N LEU A 909 -27.14 -37.59 7.72
CA LEU A 909 -26.23 -37.65 6.58
C LEU A 909 -26.96 -37.41 5.25
N PRO A 910 -26.27 -36.87 4.22
CA PRO A 910 -26.85 -36.74 2.89
C PRO A 910 -27.22 -38.13 2.35
N ALA A 911 -28.50 -38.40 2.18
CA ALA A 911 -28.99 -39.66 1.66
C ALA A 911 -30.09 -39.45 0.60
N ARG A 912 -30.23 -40.42 -0.30
CA ARG A 912 -31.23 -40.38 -1.38
C ARG A 912 -32.64 -40.66 -0.88
N SER A 913 -33.66 -40.35 -1.67
CA SER A 913 -35.03 -40.71 -1.28
C SER A 913 -35.23 -42.22 -1.39
N GLU A 914 -36.07 -42.81 -0.54
CA GLU A 914 -36.35 -44.26 -0.60
C GLU A 914 -36.89 -44.68 -1.98
N ARG A 915 -37.68 -43.80 -2.62
CA ARG A 915 -38.18 -43.98 -4.00
C ARG A 915 -37.09 -44.10 -5.06
N SER A 916 -35.86 -43.71 -4.76
CA SER A 916 -34.73 -43.80 -5.70
C SER A 916 -33.92 -45.10 -5.58
N PHE A 917 -34.29 -46.01 -4.67
CA PHE A 917 -33.77 -47.39 -4.64
C PHE A 917 -34.62 -48.37 -5.45
N GLN A 918 -35.89 -48.00 -5.72
CA GLN A 918 -36.81 -48.72 -6.60
C GLN A 918 -36.51 -48.35 -8.05
#